data_AF-A0A921YV56-F1
#
_entry.id   AF-A0A921YV56-F1
#
_cell.length_a   1.000
_cell.length_b   1.000
_cell.length_c   1.000
_cell.angle_alpha   90.00
_cell.angle_beta   90.00
_cell.angle_gamma   90.00
#
_symmetry.space_group_name_H-M   'P 1'
#
loop_
_entity.id
_entity.type
_entity.pdbx_description
1 polymer ?
#
loop_
_entity_poly.entity_id
_entity_poly.type
_entity_poly.pdbx_seq_one_letter_code
_entity_poly.pdbx_strand_id
1 'polypeptide(L)'
;MPHIINEEQVQPMFSTESRNDNTIQNINSEVADTKQTIVNSPTLTDSLNATEFLISSKRNLEIQVDNLQSKLADLQDKYTLALTNDNASKQIIQNLERDLRNIEDKYNQIGKEILEKNDTIKELHTMKTLLSDENSNYQEQLEFTKSILTAKEAENNSLHSQLFNLQNQLEATQLQLQQLTNGTVFNLCKNKTDETQQNEVLMQKILILEQQLKDSQKERNQISVHYEHYVSELNEQLKSVLEKNENLSAELQYLANRENSLIEQISEMEIRYQNYHIQPKATADVTPGSNDELQELQTKYEEIQNHFQALNIKYKELEKQCIESNEKIKELSQHKDTSSVQDTISISKLNADIASDKIAAQRATEQNKKLKQDMQGLEDAYVKMSKDKLDLTEKLTAEKYLNRQLTIKLAEIEEKTKDMQVKLKAKDEEMIRLQASYRKLEKYESSQTDKLVDNYTDNVIEYEELKETHSHNEECVGHQSDGSEEKMQRSDVMTPEILCNSGSRQSPNIAREDAMQKLQQRFLKIMEEVADLSDEKHRLEHIILQLQNETETICEYVALYQQQRSLLKRRDEERSAQIKIFEAECDKLKKEIDELTSILVKLSQDKDLSHFLKTDSKNIDIQRVMNLLSNLQSNSLIDPHKKNVDFKNFYPCNCCSGKLIEV
;
A
#
# COMPACT_ATOMS: atom_id res chain seq x y z
N MET A 1 0.60 -21.09 25.82
CA MET A 1 0.28 -21.03 27.26
C MET A 1 -1.20 -21.37 27.44
N PRO A 2 -1.57 -22.63 27.68
CA PRO A 2 -2.95 -22.99 27.98
C PRO A 2 -3.24 -22.71 29.46
N HIS A 3 -4.08 -21.72 29.76
CA HIS A 3 -4.60 -21.59 31.11
C HIS A 3 -5.78 -22.53 31.29
N ILE A 4 -5.50 -23.64 31.96
CA ILE A 4 -6.49 -24.52 32.56
C ILE A 4 -7.32 -23.68 33.54
N ILE A 5 -8.62 -23.57 33.30
CA ILE A 5 -9.57 -23.05 34.28
C ILE A 5 -10.14 -24.26 35.01
N ASN A 6 -9.95 -24.30 36.33
CA ASN A 6 -10.36 -25.42 37.16
C ASN A 6 -11.88 -25.59 37.17
N GLU A 7 -12.32 -26.84 37.20
CA GLU A 7 -13.68 -27.20 37.60
C GLU A 7 -13.85 -26.89 39.10
N GLU A 8 -14.52 -25.78 39.44
CA GLU A 8 -15.01 -25.57 40.80
C GLU A 8 -16.30 -26.35 41.02
N GLN A 9 -16.30 -27.20 42.05
CA GLN A 9 -17.39 -28.09 42.40
C GLN A 9 -18.62 -27.29 42.87
N VAL A 10 -19.66 -27.23 42.05
CA VAL A 10 -20.97 -26.73 42.46
C VAL A 10 -21.61 -27.74 43.42
N GLN A 11 -21.53 -27.45 44.73
CA GLN A 11 -22.27 -28.21 45.74
C GLN A 11 -23.79 -28.00 45.58
N PRO A 12 -24.62 -29.06 45.68
CA PRO A 12 -26.07 -28.90 45.70
C PRO A 12 -26.54 -28.41 47.08
N MET A 13 -26.81 -27.11 47.19
CA MET A 13 -27.49 -26.50 48.35
C MET A 13 -28.99 -26.87 48.37
N PHE A 14 -29.30 -28.13 48.69
CA PHE A 14 -30.64 -28.56 49.07
C PHE A 14 -30.78 -28.59 50.59
N SER A 15 -31.08 -27.41 51.17
CA SER A 15 -31.46 -27.28 52.57
C SER A 15 -32.97 -27.48 52.74
N THR A 16 -33.43 -28.74 52.78
CA THR A 16 -34.82 -29.06 53.14
C THR A 16 -35.01 -28.90 54.64
N GLU A 17 -35.23 -27.66 55.11
CA GLU A 17 -35.55 -27.41 56.52
C GLU A 17 -36.96 -27.88 56.89
N SER A 18 -36.99 -28.81 57.84
CA SER A 18 -38.18 -29.32 58.51
C SER A 18 -39.08 -28.20 59.03
N ARG A 19 -40.35 -28.18 58.60
CA ARG A 19 -41.35 -27.26 59.17
C ARG A 19 -42.82 -27.70 59.07
N ASN A 20 -43.11 -29.00 59.10
CA ASN A 20 -44.50 -29.49 59.06
C ASN A 20 -44.90 -30.60 60.06
N ASP A 21 -44.00 -31.08 60.92
CA ASP A 21 -44.33 -32.17 61.87
C ASP A 21 -45.00 -31.70 63.19
N ASN A 22 -44.91 -30.41 63.53
CA ASN A 22 -45.42 -29.90 64.82
C ASN A 22 -46.93 -29.63 64.87
N THR A 23 -47.64 -29.67 63.73
CA THR A 23 -49.07 -29.29 63.66
C THR A 23 -50.01 -30.48 63.89
N ILE A 24 -49.54 -31.71 63.70
CA ILE A 24 -50.39 -32.93 63.79
C ILE A 24 -50.51 -33.47 65.22
N GLN A 25 -49.58 -33.14 66.13
CA GLN A 25 -49.65 -33.60 67.53
C GLN A 25 -50.70 -32.86 68.39
N ASN A 26 -51.11 -31.64 68.03
CA ASN A 26 -52.02 -30.82 68.85
C ASN A 26 -53.52 -31.12 68.68
N ILE A 27 -53.92 -32.00 67.75
CA ILE A 27 -55.34 -32.33 67.51
C ILE A 27 -55.77 -33.59 68.28
N ASN A 28 -54.82 -34.45 68.68
CA ASN A 28 -55.11 -35.70 69.40
C ASN A 28 -55.22 -35.54 70.93
N SER A 29 -54.89 -34.36 71.49
CA SER A 29 -54.99 -34.08 72.93
C SER A 29 -56.40 -33.59 73.36
N GLU A 30 -57.08 -32.78 72.56
CA GLU A 30 -58.38 -32.18 72.94
C GLU A 30 -59.59 -33.14 72.88
N VAL A 31 -59.43 -34.35 72.35
CA VAL A 31 -60.50 -35.37 72.29
C VAL A 31 -60.56 -36.24 73.57
N ALA A 32 -59.56 -36.15 74.45
CA ALA A 32 -59.48 -36.95 75.67
C ALA A 32 -60.36 -36.43 76.82
N ASP A 33 -60.53 -35.10 76.95
CA ASP A 33 -61.12 -34.47 78.13
C ASP A 33 -62.66 -34.42 78.15
N THR A 34 -63.34 -34.78 77.05
CA THR A 34 -64.81 -34.77 76.95
C THR A 34 -65.50 -36.06 77.44
N LYS A 35 -64.84 -36.87 78.29
CA LYS A 35 -65.39 -38.14 78.83
C LYS A 35 -65.53 -38.22 80.36
N GLN A 36 -65.34 -37.13 81.10
CA GLN A 36 -65.45 -37.10 82.58
C GLN A 36 -66.48 -36.09 83.12
N THR A 37 -67.76 -36.23 82.76
CA THR A 37 -68.83 -35.39 83.36
C THR A 37 -70.22 -36.03 83.47
N ILE A 38 -70.32 -37.35 83.67
CA ILE A 38 -71.59 -38.02 84.04
C ILE A 38 -71.40 -39.06 85.16
N VAL A 39 -71.14 -38.58 86.38
CA VAL A 39 -71.33 -39.35 87.63
C VAL A 39 -71.78 -38.38 88.74
N ASN A 40 -72.74 -38.81 89.58
CA ASN A 40 -73.43 -38.07 90.67
C ASN A 40 -74.51 -37.09 90.18
N SER A 41 -75.71 -36.95 90.79
CA SER A 41 -76.46 -37.69 91.84
C SER A 41 -77.86 -37.00 91.95
N PRO A 42 -78.67 -37.17 93.03
CA PRO A 42 -79.32 -38.36 93.59
C PRO A 42 -80.87 -38.34 93.40
N THR A 43 -81.61 -39.21 94.11
CA THR A 43 -83.08 -39.40 94.03
C THR A 43 -83.95 -38.29 94.66
N LEU A 44 -85.07 -37.99 93.99
CA LEU A 44 -86.33 -37.37 94.46
C LEU A 44 -86.32 -36.47 95.71
N THR A 45 -86.70 -35.19 95.54
CA THR A 45 -87.99 -34.66 96.05
C THR A 45 -88.36 -33.28 95.47
N ASP A 46 -89.65 -33.13 95.15
CA ASP A 46 -90.48 -31.91 95.17
C ASP A 46 -90.16 -30.68 94.29
N SER A 47 -90.55 -30.84 93.02
CA SER A 47 -91.34 -29.95 92.12
C SER A 47 -91.11 -28.43 92.04
N LEU A 48 -90.84 -27.69 93.11
CA LEU A 48 -90.52 -26.25 93.04
C LEU A 48 -89.10 -26.03 92.50
N ASN A 49 -88.19 -26.96 92.76
CA ASN A 49 -86.83 -26.94 92.21
C ASN A 49 -86.78 -27.42 90.74
N ALA A 50 -87.83 -28.07 90.23
CA ALA A 50 -87.82 -28.66 88.89
C ALA A 50 -87.86 -27.61 87.76
N THR A 51 -88.62 -26.53 87.94
CA THR A 51 -88.69 -25.43 86.95
C THR A 51 -87.40 -24.60 86.96
N GLU A 52 -86.83 -24.33 88.13
CA GLU A 52 -85.55 -23.62 88.27
C GLU A 52 -84.36 -24.46 87.76
N PHE A 53 -84.39 -25.78 87.99
CA PHE A 53 -83.45 -26.73 87.36
C PHE A 53 -83.60 -26.77 85.84
N LEU A 54 -84.82 -26.76 85.29
CA LEU A 54 -85.03 -26.71 83.84
C LEU A 54 -84.62 -25.36 83.23
N ILE A 55 -84.82 -24.24 83.92
CA ILE A 55 -84.38 -22.90 83.48
C ILE A 55 -82.85 -22.80 83.52
N SER A 56 -82.20 -23.28 84.59
CA SER A 56 -80.74 -23.30 84.69
C SER A 56 -80.10 -24.31 83.71
N SER A 57 -80.73 -25.46 83.48
CA SER A 57 -80.33 -26.42 82.44
C SER A 57 -80.48 -25.83 81.04
N LYS A 58 -81.62 -25.18 80.72
CA LYS A 58 -81.84 -24.46 79.46
C LYS A 58 -80.79 -23.36 79.26
N ARG A 59 -80.53 -22.54 80.28
CA ARG A 59 -79.53 -21.47 80.22
C ARG A 59 -78.10 -22.01 80.06
N ASN A 60 -77.77 -23.13 80.70
CA ASN A 60 -76.48 -23.81 80.53
C ASN A 60 -76.35 -24.38 79.10
N LEU A 61 -77.41 -24.98 78.56
CA LEU A 61 -77.45 -25.42 77.16
C LEU A 61 -77.36 -24.26 76.17
N GLU A 62 -78.03 -23.14 76.42
CA GLU A 62 -77.90 -21.90 75.63
C GLU A 62 -76.45 -21.40 75.65
N ILE A 63 -75.82 -21.30 76.83
CA ILE A 63 -74.39 -20.93 76.96
C ILE A 63 -73.47 -21.95 76.25
N GLN A 64 -73.78 -23.24 76.27
CA GLN A 64 -73.02 -24.25 75.53
C GLN A 64 -73.20 -24.11 74.01
N VAL A 65 -74.40 -23.81 73.53
CA VAL A 65 -74.68 -23.52 72.12
C VAL A 65 -73.96 -22.26 71.68
N ASP A 66 -74.02 -21.17 72.45
CA ASP A 66 -73.31 -19.91 72.16
C ASP A 66 -71.79 -20.12 72.13
N ASN A 67 -71.24 -20.88 73.08
CA ASN A 67 -69.82 -21.25 73.10
C ASN A 67 -69.42 -22.12 71.88
N LEU A 68 -70.28 -23.06 71.46
CA LEU A 68 -70.03 -23.88 70.27
C LEU A 68 -70.16 -23.05 68.97
N GLN A 69 -71.10 -22.11 68.91
CA GLN A 69 -71.24 -21.18 67.78
C GLN A 69 -70.04 -20.25 67.69
N SER A 70 -69.55 -19.70 68.82
CA SER A 70 -68.31 -18.91 68.86
C SER A 70 -67.12 -19.73 68.40
N LYS A 71 -66.95 -20.97 68.88
CA LYS A 71 -65.87 -21.86 68.43
C LYS A 71 -65.96 -22.20 66.94
N LEU A 72 -67.16 -22.38 66.39
CA LEU A 72 -67.37 -22.59 64.95
C LEU A 72 -67.02 -21.34 64.14
N ALA A 73 -67.38 -20.15 64.61
CA ALA A 73 -66.98 -18.88 63.99
C ALA A 73 -65.45 -18.70 64.02
N ASP A 74 -64.80 -18.88 65.18
CA ASP A 74 -63.34 -18.81 65.32
C ASP A 74 -62.61 -19.80 64.39
N LEU A 75 -63.18 -20.99 64.19
CA LEU A 75 -62.61 -22.03 63.33
C LEU A 75 -62.84 -21.72 61.84
N GLN A 76 -63.98 -21.12 61.49
CA GLN A 76 -64.26 -20.60 60.15
C GLN A 76 -63.36 -19.40 59.81
N ASP A 77 -63.10 -18.50 60.75
CA ASP A 77 -62.17 -17.37 60.57
C ASP A 77 -60.72 -17.86 60.41
N LYS A 78 -60.28 -18.85 61.21
CA LYS A 78 -58.97 -19.51 61.02
C LYS A 78 -58.87 -20.21 59.66
N TYR A 79 -59.94 -20.86 59.21
CA TYR A 79 -59.98 -21.53 57.91
C TYR A 79 -59.91 -20.52 56.74
N THR A 80 -60.68 -19.43 56.79
CA THR A 80 -60.62 -18.38 55.77
C THR A 80 -59.25 -17.68 55.76
N LEU A 81 -58.66 -17.38 56.92
CA LEU A 81 -57.31 -16.84 57.02
C LEU A 81 -56.29 -17.78 56.37
N ALA A 82 -56.32 -19.08 56.70
CA ALA A 82 -55.44 -20.08 56.09
C ALA A 82 -55.60 -20.15 54.56
N LEU A 83 -56.83 -20.08 54.06
CA LEU A 83 -57.14 -20.12 52.63
C LEU A 83 -56.70 -18.84 51.89
N THR A 84 -56.77 -17.66 52.53
CA THR A 84 -56.17 -16.43 51.98
C THR A 84 -54.65 -16.49 51.94
N ASN A 85 -54.01 -17.07 52.96
CA ASN A 85 -52.55 -17.21 53.03
C ASN A 85 -52.01 -18.24 52.01
N ASP A 86 -52.72 -19.35 51.81
CA ASP A 86 -52.42 -20.33 50.74
C ASP A 86 -52.54 -19.70 49.34
N ASN A 87 -53.60 -18.92 49.09
CA ASN A 87 -53.75 -18.20 47.82
C ASN A 87 -52.65 -17.14 47.60
N ALA A 88 -52.25 -16.40 48.65
CA ALA A 88 -51.12 -15.47 48.59
C ALA A 88 -49.79 -16.21 48.31
N SER A 89 -49.57 -17.35 48.97
CA SER A 89 -48.39 -18.20 48.75
C SER A 89 -48.33 -18.73 47.32
N LYS A 90 -49.46 -19.17 46.76
CA LYS A 90 -49.57 -19.60 45.35
C LYS A 90 -49.26 -18.47 44.37
N GLN A 91 -49.73 -17.24 44.63
CA GLN A 91 -49.39 -16.08 43.79
C GLN A 91 -47.88 -15.76 43.86
N ILE A 92 -47.26 -15.85 45.03
CA ILE A 92 -45.81 -15.67 45.19
C ILE A 92 -45.05 -16.75 44.40
N ILE A 93 -45.45 -18.02 44.50
CA ILE A 93 -44.86 -19.13 43.74
C ILE A 93 -44.97 -18.87 42.23
N GLN A 94 -46.15 -18.50 41.71
CA GLN A 94 -46.34 -18.17 40.29
C GLN A 94 -45.49 -16.99 39.81
N ASN A 95 -45.23 -16.01 40.68
CA ASN A 95 -44.34 -14.89 40.36
C ASN A 95 -42.88 -15.34 40.33
N LEU A 96 -42.43 -16.13 41.31
CA LEU A 96 -41.08 -16.70 41.34
C LEU A 96 -40.84 -17.64 40.15
N GLU A 97 -41.81 -18.48 39.76
CA GLU A 97 -41.73 -19.32 38.56
C GLU A 97 -41.60 -18.49 37.27
N ARG A 98 -42.32 -17.36 37.19
CA ARG A 98 -42.20 -16.43 36.06
C ARG A 98 -40.83 -15.76 36.02
N ASP A 99 -40.33 -15.32 37.16
CA ASP A 99 -39.02 -14.68 37.27
C ASP A 99 -37.87 -15.66 37.00
N LEU A 100 -38.00 -16.93 37.42
CA LEU A 100 -37.07 -18.00 37.06
C LEU A 100 -37.03 -18.23 35.54
N ARG A 101 -38.19 -18.34 34.87
CA ARG A 101 -38.21 -18.43 33.38
C ARG A 101 -37.60 -17.20 32.72
N ASN A 102 -37.91 -16.00 33.21
CA ASN A 102 -37.33 -14.76 32.70
C ASN A 102 -35.79 -14.71 32.86
N ILE A 103 -35.24 -15.33 33.91
CA ILE A 103 -33.79 -15.46 34.13
C ILE A 103 -33.21 -16.54 33.20
N GLU A 104 -33.89 -17.68 33.04
CA GLU A 104 -33.50 -18.78 32.15
C GLU A 104 -33.46 -18.31 30.68
N ASP A 105 -34.48 -17.59 30.22
CA ASP A 105 -34.51 -16.99 28.87
C ASP A 105 -33.36 -15.99 28.66
N LYS A 106 -33.05 -15.14 29.65
CA LYS A 106 -31.90 -14.23 29.61
C LYS A 106 -30.57 -14.98 29.59
N TYR A 107 -30.43 -16.05 30.37
CA TYR A 107 -29.22 -16.87 30.40
C TYR A 107 -29.00 -17.56 29.05
N ASN A 108 -30.06 -18.12 28.47
CA ASN A 108 -30.04 -18.73 27.13
C ASN A 108 -29.71 -17.71 26.03
N GLN A 109 -30.22 -16.47 26.14
CA GLN A 109 -29.90 -15.39 25.21
C GLN A 109 -28.42 -14.96 25.32
N ILE A 110 -27.92 -14.76 26.54
CA ILE A 110 -26.49 -14.47 26.79
C ILE A 110 -25.60 -15.63 26.29
N GLY A 111 -26.03 -16.88 26.45
CA GLY A 111 -25.33 -18.05 25.92
C GLY A 111 -25.19 -18.02 24.40
N LYS A 112 -26.25 -17.64 23.68
CA LYS A 112 -26.22 -17.45 22.21
C LYS A 112 -25.29 -16.32 21.82
N GLU A 113 -25.39 -15.16 22.47
CA GLU A 113 -24.51 -14.01 22.22
C GLU A 113 -23.03 -14.37 22.46
N ILE A 114 -22.71 -15.15 23.50
CA ILE A 114 -21.36 -15.64 23.76
C ILE A 114 -20.89 -16.59 22.65
N LEU A 115 -21.74 -17.45 22.10
CA LEU A 115 -21.39 -18.31 20.97
C LEU A 115 -21.10 -17.48 19.71
N GLU A 116 -21.98 -16.54 19.35
CA GLU A 116 -21.78 -15.61 18.23
C GLU A 116 -20.47 -14.81 18.39
N LYS A 117 -20.19 -14.28 19.60
CA LYS A 117 -18.91 -13.61 19.88
C LYS A 117 -17.72 -14.55 19.72
N ASN A 118 -17.80 -15.78 20.22
CA ASN A 118 -16.73 -16.76 20.04
C ASN A 118 -16.47 -17.09 18.56
N ASP A 119 -17.51 -17.16 17.73
CA ASP A 119 -17.34 -17.40 16.29
C ASP A 119 -16.71 -16.20 15.58
N THR A 120 -17.15 -14.96 15.87
CA THR A 120 -16.46 -13.76 15.36
C THR A 120 -15.00 -13.66 15.84
N ILE A 121 -14.69 -14.13 17.05
CA ILE A 121 -13.31 -14.19 17.56
C ILE A 121 -12.48 -15.22 16.79
N LYS A 122 -13.05 -16.38 16.40
CA LYS A 122 -12.37 -17.36 15.54
C LYS A 122 -12.08 -16.77 14.16
N GLU A 123 -13.05 -16.10 13.53
CA GLU A 123 -12.88 -15.43 12.24
C GLU A 123 -11.81 -14.33 12.28
N LEU A 124 -11.80 -13.52 13.34
CA LEU A 124 -10.74 -12.53 13.55
C LEU A 124 -9.37 -13.19 13.80
N HIS A 125 -9.33 -14.36 14.45
CA HIS A 125 -8.09 -15.11 14.64
C HIS A 125 -7.58 -15.72 13.34
N THR A 126 -8.43 -16.29 12.49
CA THR A 126 -8.02 -16.84 11.19
C THR A 126 -7.56 -15.73 10.24
N MET A 127 -8.26 -14.59 10.21
CA MET A 127 -7.81 -13.42 9.46
C MET A 127 -6.47 -12.88 9.98
N LYS A 128 -6.27 -12.86 11.30
CA LYS A 128 -4.99 -12.46 11.91
C LYS A 128 -3.84 -13.42 11.55
N THR A 129 -4.08 -14.73 11.51
CA THR A 129 -3.04 -15.68 11.08
C THR A 129 -2.70 -15.50 9.60
N LEU A 130 -3.70 -15.36 8.72
CA LEU A 130 -3.46 -15.12 7.29
C LEU A 130 -2.65 -13.84 7.06
N LEU A 131 -3.02 -12.73 7.71
CA LEU A 131 -2.24 -11.48 7.65
C LEU A 131 -0.83 -11.62 8.25
N SER A 132 -0.63 -12.48 9.25
CA SER A 132 0.70 -12.77 9.80
C SER A 132 1.58 -13.54 8.80
N ASP A 133 0.99 -14.51 8.10
CA ASP A 133 1.69 -15.33 7.11
C ASP A 133 2.02 -14.51 5.85
N GLU A 134 1.10 -13.65 5.39
CA GLU A 134 1.34 -12.67 4.33
C GLU A 134 2.50 -11.71 4.70
N ASN A 135 2.51 -11.18 5.93
CA ASN A 135 3.62 -10.33 6.41
C ASN A 135 4.96 -11.08 6.46
N SER A 136 4.97 -12.37 6.83
CA SER A 136 6.20 -13.19 6.77
C SER A 136 6.71 -13.32 5.33
N ASN A 137 5.81 -13.60 4.38
CA ASN A 137 6.15 -13.72 2.96
C ASN A 137 6.67 -12.39 2.38
N TYR A 138 6.03 -11.26 2.71
CA TYR A 138 6.54 -9.94 2.31
C TYR A 138 7.90 -9.62 2.94
N GLN A 139 8.15 -10.04 4.19
CA GLN A 139 9.45 -9.88 4.84
C GLN A 139 10.54 -10.73 4.14
N GLU A 140 10.23 -11.97 3.77
CA GLU A 140 11.14 -12.86 3.02
C GLU A 140 11.47 -12.29 1.63
N GLN A 141 10.47 -11.79 0.89
CA GLN A 141 10.67 -11.11 -0.39
C GLN A 141 11.54 -9.84 -0.24
N LEU A 142 11.36 -9.11 0.87
CA LEU A 142 12.12 -7.89 1.15
C LEU A 142 13.58 -8.19 1.53
N GLU A 143 13.86 -9.25 2.28
CA GLU A 143 15.24 -9.70 2.53
C GLU A 143 15.90 -10.30 1.27
N PHE A 144 15.15 -11.03 0.45
CA PHE A 144 15.65 -11.53 -0.85
C PHE A 144 16.03 -10.38 -1.80
N THR A 145 15.18 -9.37 -1.94
CA THR A 145 15.47 -8.21 -2.80
C THR A 145 16.61 -7.34 -2.26
N LYS A 146 16.76 -7.19 -0.93
CA LYS A 146 17.97 -6.61 -0.31
C LYS A 146 19.24 -7.40 -0.66
N SER A 147 19.18 -8.73 -0.58
CA SER A 147 20.33 -9.60 -0.90
C SER A 147 20.77 -9.43 -2.37
N ILE A 148 19.82 -9.33 -3.30
CA ILE A 148 20.12 -9.01 -4.71
C ILE A 148 20.70 -7.61 -4.86
N LEU A 149 20.15 -6.60 -4.16
CA LEU A 149 20.64 -5.22 -4.24
C LEU A 149 22.09 -5.12 -3.75
N THR A 150 22.40 -5.69 -2.58
CA THR A 150 23.77 -5.69 -2.03
C THR A 150 24.76 -6.44 -2.91
N ALA A 151 24.35 -7.56 -3.55
CA ALA A 151 25.16 -8.23 -4.56
C ALA A 151 25.44 -7.35 -5.79
N LYS A 152 24.44 -6.58 -6.26
CA LYS A 152 24.60 -5.64 -7.37
C LYS A 152 25.41 -4.40 -7.01
N GLU A 153 25.32 -3.91 -5.78
CA GLU A 153 26.21 -2.86 -5.25
C GLU A 153 27.66 -3.34 -5.19
N ALA A 154 27.91 -4.57 -4.76
CA ALA A 154 29.24 -5.17 -4.77
C ALA A 154 29.81 -5.34 -6.20
N GLU A 155 28.99 -5.77 -7.15
CA GLU A 155 29.35 -5.84 -8.58
C GLU A 155 29.69 -4.45 -9.14
N ASN A 156 28.86 -3.44 -8.86
CA ASN A 156 29.08 -2.06 -9.31
C ASN A 156 30.34 -1.44 -8.69
N ASN A 157 30.62 -1.70 -7.41
CA ASN A 157 31.87 -1.28 -6.74
C ASN A 157 33.10 -1.95 -7.35
N SER A 158 33.00 -3.22 -7.76
CA SER A 158 34.06 -3.93 -8.50
C SER A 158 34.30 -3.30 -9.88
N LEU A 159 33.23 -3.03 -10.64
CA LEU A 159 33.33 -2.35 -11.95
C LEU A 159 33.90 -0.93 -11.82
N HIS A 160 33.48 -0.16 -10.82
CA HIS A 160 34.03 1.17 -10.55
C HIS A 160 35.53 1.11 -10.22
N SER A 161 35.96 0.11 -9.43
CA SER A 161 37.37 -0.13 -9.13
C SER A 161 38.17 -0.52 -10.39
N GLN A 162 37.58 -1.29 -11.31
CA GLN A 162 38.19 -1.62 -12.61
C GLN A 162 38.31 -0.39 -13.52
N LEU A 163 37.27 0.44 -13.60
CA LEU A 163 37.29 1.71 -14.35
C LEU A 163 38.34 2.68 -13.81
N PHE A 164 38.44 2.83 -12.48
CA PHE A 164 39.47 3.65 -11.84
C PHE A 164 40.89 3.13 -12.16
N ASN A 165 41.10 1.81 -12.13
CA ASN A 165 42.38 1.21 -12.53
C ASN A 165 42.71 1.44 -14.01
N LEU A 166 41.72 1.35 -14.91
CA LEU A 166 41.91 1.65 -16.33
C LEU A 166 42.19 3.13 -16.57
N GLN A 167 41.51 4.04 -15.85
CA GLN A 167 41.78 5.47 -15.91
C GLN A 167 43.21 5.79 -15.44
N ASN A 168 43.66 5.21 -14.32
CA ASN A 168 45.04 5.37 -13.85
C ASN A 168 46.07 4.87 -14.87
N GLN A 169 45.78 3.77 -15.59
CA GLN A 169 46.63 3.29 -16.69
C GLN A 169 46.61 4.23 -17.90
N LEU A 170 45.46 4.82 -18.21
CA LEU A 170 45.31 5.79 -19.29
C LEU A 170 46.05 7.10 -18.96
N GLU A 171 45.93 7.62 -17.74
CA GLU A 171 46.70 8.78 -17.27
C GLU A 171 48.21 8.49 -17.25
N ALA A 172 48.63 7.31 -16.80
CA ALA A 172 50.04 6.91 -16.86
C ALA A 172 50.59 6.80 -18.29
N THR A 173 49.80 6.27 -19.24
CA THR A 173 50.20 6.19 -20.66
C THR A 173 50.13 7.56 -21.36
N GLN A 174 49.20 8.45 -20.99
CA GLN A 174 49.19 9.84 -21.42
C GLN A 174 50.42 10.60 -20.91
N LEU A 175 50.82 10.41 -19.65
CA LEU A 175 52.05 10.98 -19.10
C LEU A 175 53.30 10.44 -19.81
N GLN A 176 53.34 9.15 -20.14
CA GLN A 176 54.41 8.57 -20.96
C GLN A 176 54.44 9.17 -22.37
N LEU A 177 53.28 9.32 -23.02
CA LEU A 177 53.18 10.00 -24.33
C LEU A 177 53.63 11.46 -24.24
N GLN A 178 53.23 12.18 -23.20
CA GLN A 178 53.63 13.57 -22.96
C GLN A 178 55.15 13.70 -22.71
N GLN A 179 55.75 12.73 -21.99
CA GLN A 179 57.20 12.64 -21.82
C GLN A 179 57.93 12.30 -23.13
N LEU A 180 57.32 11.50 -24.02
CA LEU A 180 57.88 11.20 -25.34
C LEU A 180 57.75 12.37 -26.32
N THR A 181 56.64 13.12 -26.32
CA THR A 181 56.49 14.34 -27.13
C THR A 181 57.38 15.47 -26.64
N ASN A 182 57.56 15.62 -25.31
CA ASN A 182 58.45 16.64 -24.73
C ASN A 182 59.93 16.20 -24.71
N GLY A 183 60.22 14.91 -24.84
CA GLY A 183 61.54 14.30 -24.67
C GLY A 183 62.39 14.14 -25.94
N THR A 184 61.97 14.72 -27.08
CA THR A 184 62.73 14.64 -28.35
C THR A 184 63.97 15.54 -28.40
N VAL A 185 64.27 16.28 -27.32
CA VAL A 185 65.55 16.98 -27.15
C VAL A 185 66.16 16.58 -25.80
N PHE A 186 67.41 16.10 -25.84
CA PHE A 186 68.33 15.91 -24.70
C PHE A 186 68.30 14.56 -23.93
N ASN A 187 68.70 13.45 -24.57
CA ASN A 187 69.97 12.75 -24.23
C ASN A 187 70.20 11.46 -25.04
N LEU A 188 71.40 11.28 -25.58
CA LEU A 188 71.78 10.15 -26.45
C LEU A 188 72.86 9.24 -25.82
N CYS A 189 72.89 9.09 -24.48
CA CYS A 189 74.09 8.60 -23.80
C CYS A 189 73.85 7.78 -22.51
N LYS A 190 73.11 6.65 -22.57
CA LYS A 190 73.11 5.64 -21.47
C LYS A 190 72.69 4.19 -21.82
N ASN A 191 72.53 3.86 -23.10
CA ASN A 191 71.75 2.72 -23.61
C ASN A 191 72.40 1.32 -23.44
N LYS A 192 72.96 0.97 -22.26
CA LYS A 192 73.42 -0.41 -21.96
C LYS A 192 73.15 -0.92 -20.53
N THR A 193 72.88 -0.04 -19.56
CA THR A 193 72.44 -0.44 -18.21
C THR A 193 70.92 -0.47 -18.10
N ASP A 194 70.25 0.42 -18.83
CA ASP A 194 68.81 0.63 -18.72
C ASP A 194 68.03 -0.52 -19.39
N GLU A 195 68.53 -1.11 -20.47
CA GLU A 195 67.92 -2.29 -21.10
C GLU A 195 67.91 -3.50 -20.15
N THR A 196 68.97 -3.71 -19.37
CA THR A 196 69.02 -4.79 -18.37
C THR A 196 68.03 -4.57 -17.23
N GLN A 197 67.92 -3.34 -16.71
CA GLN A 197 66.94 -3.03 -15.64
C GLN A 197 65.50 -3.06 -16.15
N GLN A 198 65.24 -2.60 -17.38
CA GLN A 198 63.93 -2.70 -18.02
C GLN A 198 63.53 -4.16 -18.26
N ASN A 199 64.46 -5.03 -18.68
CA ASN A 199 64.19 -6.47 -18.82
C ASN A 199 63.90 -7.16 -17.47
N GLU A 200 64.57 -6.80 -16.38
CA GLU A 200 64.26 -7.31 -15.04
C GLU A 200 62.86 -6.87 -14.57
N VAL A 201 62.50 -5.60 -14.77
CA VAL A 201 61.16 -5.08 -14.46
C VAL A 201 60.08 -5.72 -15.33
N LEU A 202 60.37 -5.96 -16.63
CA LEU A 202 59.48 -6.69 -17.52
C LEU A 202 59.29 -8.15 -17.08
N MET A 203 60.36 -8.85 -16.69
CA MET A 203 60.23 -10.21 -16.11
C MET A 203 59.39 -10.23 -14.84
N GLN A 204 59.60 -9.28 -13.91
CA GLN A 204 58.79 -9.18 -12.70
C GLN A 204 57.31 -8.91 -13.05
N LYS A 205 57.03 -8.05 -14.03
CA LYS A 205 55.67 -7.78 -14.50
C LYS A 205 55.02 -9.00 -15.16
N ILE A 206 55.78 -9.78 -15.94
CA ILE A 206 55.32 -11.05 -16.53
C ILE A 206 54.98 -12.05 -15.42
N LEU A 207 55.85 -12.24 -14.43
CA LEU A 207 55.60 -13.15 -13.29
C LEU A 207 54.36 -12.74 -12.48
N ILE A 208 54.13 -11.44 -12.27
CA ILE A 208 52.92 -10.93 -11.60
C ILE A 208 51.67 -11.21 -12.44
N LEU A 209 51.71 -10.99 -13.76
CA LEU A 209 50.60 -11.28 -14.67
C LEU A 209 50.31 -12.79 -14.77
N GLU A 210 51.34 -13.64 -14.80
CA GLU A 210 51.20 -15.10 -14.76
C GLU A 210 50.57 -15.57 -13.44
N GLN A 211 50.97 -14.98 -12.31
CA GLN A 211 50.37 -15.27 -11.01
C GLN A 211 48.91 -14.82 -10.93
N GLN A 212 48.58 -13.62 -11.41
CA GLN A 212 47.20 -13.12 -11.49
C GLN A 212 46.33 -14.01 -12.38
N LEU A 213 46.80 -14.37 -13.57
CA LEU A 213 46.10 -15.26 -14.49
C LEU A 213 45.85 -16.64 -13.84
N LYS A 214 46.85 -17.18 -13.13
CA LYS A 214 46.73 -18.43 -12.38
C LYS A 214 45.70 -18.35 -11.25
N ASP A 215 45.61 -17.22 -10.55
CA ASP A 215 44.65 -17.04 -9.47
C ASP A 215 43.22 -16.84 -10.01
N SER A 216 43.02 -16.01 -11.05
CA SER A 216 41.72 -15.93 -11.75
C SER A 216 41.31 -17.27 -12.37
N GLN A 217 42.26 -18.11 -12.79
CA GLN A 217 41.97 -19.46 -13.28
C GLN A 217 41.58 -20.43 -12.14
N LYS A 218 42.09 -20.26 -10.91
CA LYS A 218 41.60 -20.99 -9.73
C LYS A 218 40.17 -20.57 -9.40
N GLU A 219 39.89 -19.27 -9.35
CA GLU A 219 38.55 -18.72 -9.07
C GLU A 219 37.53 -19.24 -10.09
N ARG A 220 37.85 -19.19 -11.39
CA ARG A 220 37.00 -19.75 -12.45
C ARG A 220 36.76 -21.25 -12.26
N ASN A 221 37.79 -22.01 -11.88
CA ASN A 221 37.64 -23.45 -11.63
C ASN A 221 36.79 -23.73 -10.37
N GLN A 222 36.95 -22.95 -9.30
CA GLN A 222 36.11 -23.05 -8.10
C GLN A 222 34.64 -22.75 -8.42
N ILE A 223 34.38 -21.68 -9.18
CA ILE A 223 33.05 -21.31 -9.65
C ILE A 223 32.44 -22.41 -10.53
N SER A 224 33.22 -23.02 -11.44
CA SER A 224 32.77 -24.19 -12.24
C SER A 224 32.35 -25.35 -11.34
N VAL A 225 33.17 -25.71 -10.36
CA VAL A 225 32.87 -26.78 -9.40
C VAL A 225 31.62 -26.46 -8.59
N HIS A 226 31.42 -25.21 -8.15
CA HIS A 226 30.20 -24.81 -7.44
C HIS A 226 28.95 -24.92 -8.33
N TYR A 227 29.02 -24.53 -9.62
CA TYR A 227 27.92 -24.71 -10.55
C TYR A 227 27.64 -26.19 -10.84
N GLU A 228 28.66 -27.03 -10.98
CA GLU A 228 28.51 -28.47 -11.16
C GLU A 228 27.81 -29.12 -9.94
N HIS A 229 28.18 -28.73 -8.72
CA HIS A 229 27.52 -29.21 -7.49
C HIS A 229 26.07 -28.72 -7.41
N TYR A 230 25.80 -27.45 -7.68
CA TYR A 230 24.44 -26.89 -7.67
C TYR A 230 23.52 -27.57 -8.69
N VAL A 231 24.00 -27.81 -9.91
CA VAL A 231 23.27 -28.55 -10.94
C VAL A 231 23.05 -30.01 -10.52
N SER A 232 24.03 -30.65 -9.87
CA SER A 232 23.88 -32.00 -9.34
C SER A 232 22.81 -32.08 -8.25
N GLU A 233 22.81 -31.14 -7.30
CA GLU A 233 21.81 -31.07 -6.23
C GLU A 233 20.40 -30.84 -6.79
N LEU A 234 20.26 -29.92 -7.76
CA LEU A 234 18.97 -29.65 -8.40
C LEU A 234 18.45 -30.87 -9.17
N ASN A 235 19.33 -31.63 -9.82
CA ASN A 235 18.99 -32.90 -10.48
C ASN A 235 18.60 -34.00 -9.48
N GLU A 236 19.22 -34.06 -8.31
CA GLU A 236 18.88 -35.02 -7.25
C GLU A 236 17.52 -34.68 -6.61
N GLN A 237 17.24 -33.40 -6.37
CA GLN A 237 15.93 -32.91 -5.94
C GLN A 237 14.84 -33.23 -6.98
N LEU A 238 15.11 -32.97 -8.27
CA LEU A 238 14.21 -33.33 -9.37
C LEU A 238 13.93 -34.83 -9.41
N LYS A 239 14.95 -35.68 -9.27
CA LYS A 239 14.83 -37.14 -9.20
C LYS A 239 13.95 -37.58 -8.02
N SER A 240 14.15 -36.99 -6.83
CA SER A 240 13.31 -37.28 -5.66
C SER A 240 11.85 -36.88 -5.87
N VAL A 241 11.57 -35.77 -6.54
CA VAL A 241 10.21 -35.34 -6.87
C VAL A 241 9.57 -36.27 -7.91
N LEU A 242 10.32 -36.70 -8.92
CA LEU A 242 9.85 -37.68 -9.91
C LEU A 242 9.50 -39.02 -9.24
N GLU A 243 10.38 -39.58 -8.41
CA GLU A 243 10.11 -40.82 -7.67
C GLU A 243 8.88 -40.69 -6.75
N LYS A 244 8.68 -39.54 -6.09
CA LYS A 244 7.46 -39.28 -5.29
C LYS A 244 6.20 -39.22 -6.16
N ASN A 245 6.28 -38.62 -7.34
CA ASN A 245 5.15 -38.52 -8.27
C ASN A 245 4.79 -39.88 -8.88
N GLU A 246 5.78 -40.71 -9.22
CA GLU A 246 5.56 -42.09 -9.66
C GLU A 246 4.90 -42.94 -8.56
N ASN A 247 5.37 -42.82 -7.31
CA ASN A 247 4.75 -43.51 -6.17
C ASN A 247 3.28 -43.08 -5.93
N LEU A 248 3.00 -41.78 -5.97
CA LEU A 248 1.62 -41.25 -5.87
C LEU A 248 0.74 -41.72 -7.04
N SER A 249 1.28 -41.76 -8.26
CA SER A 249 0.57 -42.28 -9.43
C SER A 249 0.25 -43.78 -9.29
N ALA A 250 1.15 -44.57 -8.71
CA ALA A 250 0.94 -45.98 -8.43
C ALA A 250 -0.12 -46.19 -7.33
N GLU A 251 -0.12 -45.35 -6.28
CA GLU A 251 -1.15 -45.37 -5.23
C GLU A 251 -2.53 -44.99 -5.77
N LEU A 252 -2.63 -43.94 -6.60
CA LEU A 252 -3.87 -43.56 -7.29
C LEU A 252 -4.39 -44.69 -8.18
N GLN A 253 -3.52 -45.37 -8.92
CA GLN A 253 -3.91 -46.51 -9.75
C GLN A 253 -4.37 -47.71 -8.91
N TYR A 254 -3.73 -47.97 -7.76
CA TYR A 254 -4.15 -49.00 -6.82
C TYR A 254 -5.54 -48.70 -6.22
N LEU A 255 -5.78 -47.45 -5.81
CA LEU A 255 -7.07 -47.01 -5.28
C LEU A 255 -8.18 -47.07 -6.33
N ALA A 256 -7.92 -46.62 -7.56
CA ALA A 256 -8.87 -46.71 -8.67
C ALA A 256 -9.22 -48.17 -9.02
N ASN A 257 -8.24 -49.07 -9.04
CA ASN A 257 -8.48 -50.51 -9.25
C ASN A 257 -9.35 -51.11 -8.12
N ARG A 258 -9.09 -50.73 -6.86
CA ARG A 258 -9.89 -51.15 -5.71
C ARG A 258 -11.33 -50.64 -5.80
N GLU A 259 -11.53 -49.39 -6.20
CA GLU A 259 -12.85 -48.78 -6.39
C GLU A 259 -13.63 -49.53 -7.49
N ASN A 260 -12.99 -49.78 -8.64
CA ASN A 260 -13.59 -50.56 -9.74
C ASN A 260 -14.05 -51.96 -9.28
N SER A 261 -13.22 -52.69 -8.51
CA SER A 261 -13.61 -53.99 -7.96
C SER A 261 -14.79 -53.93 -6.98
N LEU A 262 -14.94 -52.83 -6.23
CA LEU A 262 -16.10 -52.64 -5.34
C LEU A 262 -17.36 -52.31 -6.13
N ILE A 263 -17.25 -51.49 -7.19
CA ILE A 263 -18.35 -51.21 -8.12
C ILE A 263 -18.83 -52.50 -8.80
N GLU A 264 -17.91 -53.35 -9.26
CA GLU A 264 -18.23 -54.64 -9.88
C GLU A 264 -18.99 -55.56 -8.89
N GLN A 265 -18.53 -55.67 -7.64
CA GLN A 265 -19.23 -56.43 -6.57
C GLN A 265 -20.63 -55.90 -6.27
N ILE A 266 -20.82 -54.57 -6.25
CA ILE A 266 -22.14 -53.95 -6.08
C ILE A 266 -23.05 -54.30 -7.25
N SER A 267 -22.55 -54.22 -8.49
CA SER A 267 -23.32 -54.56 -9.69
C SER A 267 -23.77 -56.01 -9.72
N GLU A 268 -22.91 -56.96 -9.30
CA GLU A 268 -23.28 -58.36 -9.15
C GLU A 268 -24.40 -58.56 -8.12
N MET A 269 -24.34 -57.85 -6.99
CA MET A 269 -25.37 -57.93 -5.95
C MET A 269 -26.72 -57.38 -6.43
N GLU A 270 -26.70 -56.28 -7.19
CA GLU A 270 -27.90 -55.71 -7.80
C GLU A 270 -28.54 -56.66 -8.82
N ILE A 271 -27.74 -57.27 -9.70
CA ILE A 271 -28.22 -58.27 -10.68
C ILE A 271 -28.84 -59.48 -9.97
N ARG A 272 -28.21 -59.99 -8.90
CA ARG A 272 -28.76 -61.11 -8.13
C ARG A 272 -30.07 -60.74 -7.41
N TYR A 273 -30.19 -59.50 -6.92
CA TYR A 273 -31.42 -59.00 -6.30
C TYR A 273 -32.57 -58.91 -7.31
N GLN A 274 -32.33 -58.34 -8.49
CA GLN A 274 -33.35 -58.25 -9.56
C GLN A 274 -33.84 -59.64 -9.99
N ASN A 275 -32.94 -60.61 -10.19
CA ASN A 275 -33.29 -61.98 -10.57
C ASN A 275 -34.18 -62.69 -9.54
N TYR A 276 -33.97 -62.44 -8.24
CA TYR A 276 -34.83 -63.01 -7.18
C TYR A 276 -36.27 -62.47 -7.20
N HIS A 277 -36.48 -61.26 -7.71
CA HIS A 277 -37.79 -60.60 -7.71
C HIS A 277 -38.74 -61.09 -8.82
N ILE A 278 -38.20 -61.75 -9.85
CA ILE A 278 -38.95 -62.12 -11.07
C ILE A 278 -39.70 -63.47 -10.93
N GLN A 279 -39.35 -64.33 -9.97
CA GLN A 279 -39.73 -65.75 -10.02
C GLN A 279 -41.12 -66.23 -9.53
N PRO A 280 -42.03 -65.46 -8.88
CA PRO A 280 -43.31 -66.01 -8.41
C PRO A 280 -44.52 -65.59 -9.27
N LYS A 281 -44.85 -66.31 -10.37
CA LYS A 281 -46.18 -66.20 -11.02
C LYS A 281 -46.64 -67.24 -12.07
N ALA A 282 -45.85 -68.25 -12.45
CA ALA A 282 -46.12 -69.02 -13.68
C ALA A 282 -46.20 -70.56 -13.53
N THR A 283 -47.14 -71.08 -12.73
CA THR A 283 -47.56 -72.51 -12.76
C THR A 283 -49.01 -72.70 -12.29
N ALA A 284 -49.94 -73.00 -13.20
CA ALA A 284 -51.23 -73.64 -12.92
C ALA A 284 -51.77 -74.34 -14.19
N ASP A 285 -52.35 -75.53 -14.00
CA ASP A 285 -52.62 -76.59 -14.99
C ASP A 285 -53.55 -76.26 -16.19
N VAL A 286 -53.42 -77.07 -17.25
CA VAL A 286 -54.39 -77.21 -18.36
C VAL A 286 -54.63 -78.69 -18.68
N THR A 287 -55.90 -79.09 -18.79
CA THR A 287 -56.33 -80.31 -19.53
C THR A 287 -57.51 -79.96 -20.44
N PRO A 288 -57.73 -80.70 -21.56
CA PRO A 288 -58.35 -80.10 -22.75
C PRO A 288 -59.85 -80.37 -22.92
N GLY A 289 -60.60 -79.38 -23.39
CA GLY A 289 -62.01 -79.50 -23.77
C GLY A 289 -62.40 -78.57 -24.93
N SER A 290 -63.31 -79.05 -25.78
CA SER A 290 -64.11 -78.28 -26.77
C SER A 290 -63.39 -77.49 -27.88
N ASN A 291 -63.73 -77.80 -29.14
CA ASN A 291 -63.37 -76.98 -30.31
C ASN A 291 -63.90 -75.54 -30.24
N ASP A 292 -64.96 -75.29 -29.45
CA ASP A 292 -65.50 -73.95 -29.23
C ASP A 292 -64.50 -73.06 -28.47
N GLU A 293 -63.77 -73.59 -27.48
CA GLU A 293 -62.67 -72.86 -26.84
C GLU A 293 -61.55 -72.57 -27.84
N LEU A 294 -61.31 -73.47 -28.79
CA LEU A 294 -60.30 -73.31 -29.83
C LEU A 294 -60.68 -72.22 -30.84
N GLN A 295 -61.95 -72.09 -31.22
CA GLN A 295 -62.46 -70.96 -32.01
C GLN A 295 -62.51 -69.65 -31.22
N GLU A 296 -62.83 -69.70 -29.92
CA GLU A 296 -62.80 -68.52 -29.05
C GLU A 296 -61.36 -68.05 -28.79
N LEU A 297 -60.38 -68.97 -28.71
CA LEU A 297 -58.96 -68.64 -28.69
C LEU A 297 -58.48 -68.12 -30.05
N GLN A 298 -58.94 -68.66 -31.18
CA GLN A 298 -58.58 -68.14 -32.51
C GLN A 298 -59.09 -66.71 -32.72
N THR A 299 -60.33 -66.42 -32.36
CA THR A 299 -60.89 -65.06 -32.43
C THR A 299 -60.17 -64.10 -31.48
N LYS A 300 -59.89 -64.51 -30.23
CA LYS A 300 -59.05 -63.72 -29.30
C LYS A 300 -57.62 -63.53 -29.82
N TYR A 301 -57.05 -64.52 -30.50
CA TYR A 301 -55.72 -64.43 -31.12
C TYR A 301 -55.71 -63.44 -32.28
N GLU A 302 -56.73 -63.45 -33.16
CA GLU A 302 -56.90 -62.45 -34.21
C GLU A 302 -57.13 -61.05 -33.65
N GLU A 303 -57.93 -60.90 -32.58
CA GLU A 303 -58.10 -59.62 -31.87
C GLU A 303 -56.80 -59.10 -31.27
N ILE A 304 -56.03 -59.96 -30.58
CA ILE A 304 -54.71 -59.62 -30.02
C ILE A 304 -53.72 -59.29 -31.15
N GLN A 305 -53.75 -60.01 -32.27
CA GLN A 305 -52.87 -59.76 -33.42
C GLN A 305 -53.22 -58.44 -34.11
N ASN A 306 -54.50 -58.10 -34.26
CA ASN A 306 -54.96 -56.81 -34.75
C ASN A 306 -54.59 -55.68 -33.78
N HIS A 307 -54.72 -55.91 -32.46
CA HIS A 307 -54.30 -54.93 -31.45
C HIS A 307 -52.78 -54.72 -31.46
N PHE A 308 -51.99 -55.79 -31.62
CA PHE A 308 -50.54 -55.72 -31.77
C PHE A 308 -50.12 -54.96 -33.04
N GLN A 309 -50.80 -55.19 -34.17
CA GLN A 309 -50.56 -54.41 -35.40
C GLN A 309 -50.89 -52.92 -35.20
N ALA A 310 -52.02 -52.59 -34.58
CA ALA A 310 -52.39 -51.21 -34.27
C ALA A 310 -51.40 -50.55 -33.29
N LEU A 311 -50.89 -51.30 -32.30
CA LEU A 311 -49.89 -50.82 -31.36
C LEU A 311 -48.52 -50.62 -32.04
N ASN A 312 -48.12 -51.51 -32.94
CA ASN A 312 -46.88 -51.41 -33.72
C ASN A 312 -46.91 -50.19 -34.68
N ILE A 313 -48.05 -49.87 -35.28
CA ILE A 313 -48.24 -48.62 -36.04
C ILE A 313 -48.02 -47.40 -35.13
N LYS A 314 -48.62 -47.36 -33.92
CA LYS A 314 -48.41 -46.28 -32.95
C LYS A 314 -46.95 -46.17 -32.48
N TYR A 315 -46.26 -47.29 -32.29
CA TYR A 315 -44.84 -47.30 -31.94
C TYR A 315 -43.97 -46.69 -33.05
N LYS A 316 -44.23 -47.00 -34.32
CA LYS A 316 -43.52 -46.39 -35.46
C LYS A 316 -43.80 -44.90 -35.60
N GLU A 317 -45.01 -44.46 -35.27
CA GLU A 317 -45.36 -43.03 -35.28
C GLU A 317 -44.69 -42.26 -34.14
N LEU A 318 -44.62 -42.85 -32.93
CA LEU A 318 -43.82 -42.34 -31.81
C LEU A 318 -42.31 -42.35 -32.11
N GLU A 319 -41.79 -43.41 -32.73
CA GLU A 319 -40.39 -43.49 -33.18
C GLU A 319 -40.06 -42.36 -34.15
N LYS A 320 -40.94 -42.08 -35.12
CA LYS A 320 -40.79 -40.94 -36.04
C LYS A 320 -40.78 -39.59 -35.31
N GLN A 321 -41.67 -39.38 -34.33
CA GLN A 321 -41.66 -38.16 -33.50
C GLN A 321 -40.40 -38.05 -32.63
N CYS A 322 -39.87 -39.16 -32.12
CA CYS A 322 -38.59 -39.20 -31.42
C CYS A 322 -37.41 -38.87 -32.36
N ILE A 323 -37.44 -39.28 -33.63
CA ILE A 323 -36.41 -38.91 -34.61
C ILE A 323 -36.51 -37.41 -34.93
N GLU A 324 -37.69 -36.90 -35.27
CA GLU A 324 -37.90 -35.47 -35.59
C GLU A 324 -37.53 -34.53 -34.42
N SER A 325 -37.84 -34.93 -33.18
CA SER A 325 -37.42 -34.17 -31.99
C SER A 325 -35.91 -34.27 -31.73
N ASN A 326 -35.27 -35.42 -31.97
CA ASN A 326 -33.81 -35.55 -31.88
C ASN A 326 -33.08 -34.73 -32.95
N GLU A 327 -33.60 -34.65 -34.18
CA GLU A 327 -33.04 -33.77 -35.23
C GLU A 327 -33.15 -32.30 -34.81
N LYS A 328 -34.30 -31.88 -34.28
CA LYS A 328 -34.49 -30.52 -33.76
C LYS A 328 -33.59 -30.20 -32.56
N ILE A 329 -33.33 -31.19 -31.68
CA ILE A 329 -32.36 -31.05 -30.59
C ILE A 329 -30.93 -30.91 -31.15
N LYS A 330 -30.56 -31.65 -32.20
CA LYS A 330 -29.25 -31.51 -32.86
C LYS A 330 -29.06 -30.14 -33.50
N GLU A 331 -30.07 -29.63 -34.21
CA GLU A 331 -30.05 -28.27 -34.77
C GLU A 331 -29.86 -27.20 -33.68
N LEU A 332 -30.60 -27.32 -32.56
CA LEU A 332 -30.47 -26.43 -31.42
C LEU A 332 -29.09 -26.53 -30.74
N SER A 333 -28.51 -27.73 -30.62
CA SER A 333 -27.14 -27.89 -30.10
C SER A 333 -26.11 -27.27 -31.04
N GLN A 334 -26.25 -27.43 -32.36
CA GLN A 334 -25.32 -26.87 -33.35
C GLN A 334 -25.40 -25.33 -33.40
N HIS A 335 -26.59 -24.76 -33.18
CA HIS A 335 -26.75 -23.32 -32.97
C HIS A 335 -26.14 -22.83 -31.65
N LYS A 336 -26.22 -23.64 -30.58
CA LYS A 336 -25.58 -23.33 -29.29
C LYS A 336 -24.05 -23.38 -29.38
N ASP A 337 -23.50 -24.34 -30.12
CA ASP A 337 -22.06 -24.51 -30.31
C ASP A 337 -21.47 -23.41 -31.22
N THR A 338 -22.21 -22.97 -32.24
CA THR A 338 -21.79 -21.81 -33.05
C THR A 338 -21.85 -20.50 -32.26
N SER A 339 -22.83 -20.32 -31.37
CA SER A 339 -22.86 -19.19 -30.43
C SER A 339 -21.69 -19.23 -29.44
N SER A 340 -21.38 -20.40 -28.86
CA SER A 340 -20.31 -20.52 -27.86
C SER A 340 -18.92 -20.28 -28.44
N VAL A 341 -18.68 -20.62 -29.72
CA VAL A 341 -17.46 -20.24 -30.44
C VAL A 341 -17.34 -18.71 -30.57
N GLN A 342 -18.45 -17.99 -30.79
CA GLN A 342 -18.42 -16.54 -30.91
C GLN A 342 -18.24 -15.83 -29.54
N ASP A 343 -18.81 -16.40 -28.48
CA ASP A 343 -18.59 -15.94 -27.10
C ASP A 343 -17.16 -16.21 -26.63
N THR A 344 -16.58 -17.38 -26.94
CA THR A 344 -15.19 -17.71 -26.58
C THR A 344 -14.15 -16.86 -27.33
N ILE A 345 -14.40 -16.52 -28.60
CA ILE A 345 -13.58 -15.53 -29.33
C ILE A 345 -13.66 -14.15 -28.65
N SER A 346 -14.85 -13.74 -28.20
CA SER A 346 -15.06 -12.47 -27.51
C SER A 346 -14.35 -12.43 -26.14
N ILE A 347 -14.42 -13.51 -25.36
CA ILE A 347 -13.70 -13.69 -24.09
C ILE A 347 -12.18 -13.70 -24.31
N SER A 348 -11.68 -14.39 -25.33
CA SER A 348 -10.26 -14.43 -25.68
C SER A 348 -9.71 -13.05 -26.02
N LYS A 349 -10.46 -12.28 -26.82
CA LYS A 349 -10.10 -10.89 -27.15
C LYS A 349 -10.09 -9.98 -25.92
N LEU A 350 -11.12 -10.09 -25.07
CA LEU A 350 -11.22 -9.29 -23.83
C LEU A 350 -10.09 -9.65 -22.84
N ASN A 351 -9.67 -10.91 -22.76
CA ASN A 351 -8.50 -11.33 -22.00
C ASN A 351 -7.18 -10.77 -22.56
N ALA A 352 -7.05 -10.68 -23.89
CA ALA A 352 -5.89 -10.07 -24.53
C ALA A 352 -5.83 -8.55 -24.26
N ASP A 353 -6.97 -7.86 -24.32
CA ASP A 353 -7.08 -6.44 -23.99
C ASP A 353 -6.73 -6.19 -22.50
N ILE A 354 -7.23 -7.01 -21.56
CA ILE A 354 -6.86 -6.94 -20.13
C ILE A 354 -5.36 -7.19 -19.92
N ALA A 355 -4.76 -8.15 -20.63
CA ALA A 355 -3.32 -8.43 -20.52
C ALA A 355 -2.48 -7.25 -21.05
N SER A 356 -2.92 -6.63 -22.16
CA SER A 356 -2.33 -5.41 -22.72
C SER A 356 -2.41 -4.23 -21.74
N ASP A 357 -3.60 -3.94 -21.19
CA ASP A 357 -3.83 -2.87 -20.22
C ASP A 357 -3.01 -3.08 -18.93
N LYS A 358 -2.87 -4.34 -18.47
CA LYS A 358 -2.01 -4.67 -17.33
C LYS A 358 -0.54 -4.33 -17.60
N ILE A 359 -0.03 -4.63 -18.80
CA ILE A 359 1.35 -4.29 -19.20
C ILE A 359 1.52 -2.76 -19.35
N ALA A 360 0.51 -2.07 -19.90
CA ALA A 360 0.52 -0.61 -20.02
C ALA A 360 0.52 0.07 -18.64
N ALA A 361 -0.33 -0.38 -17.71
CA ALA A 361 -0.37 0.09 -16.33
C ALA A 361 0.94 -0.21 -15.58
N GLN A 362 1.53 -1.40 -15.78
CA GLN A 362 2.83 -1.75 -15.19
C GLN A 362 3.93 -0.81 -15.70
N ARG A 363 4.02 -0.56 -17.01
CA ARG A 363 4.97 0.42 -17.57
C ARG A 363 4.75 1.83 -17.04
N ALA A 364 3.50 2.29 -16.96
CA ALA A 364 3.17 3.62 -16.43
C ALA A 364 3.52 3.76 -14.94
N THR A 365 3.32 2.72 -14.12
CA THR A 365 3.72 2.73 -12.70
C THR A 365 5.24 2.68 -12.52
N GLU A 366 5.95 1.96 -13.38
CA GLU A 366 7.42 1.91 -13.40
C GLU A 366 8.04 3.25 -13.85
N GLN A 367 7.48 3.89 -14.88
CA GLN A 367 7.84 5.25 -15.29
C GLN A 367 7.56 6.27 -14.16
N ASN A 368 6.39 6.21 -13.51
CA ASN A 368 6.09 7.07 -12.36
C ASN A 368 7.03 6.83 -11.17
N LYS A 369 7.48 5.59 -10.94
CA LYS A 369 8.48 5.26 -9.93
C LYS A 369 9.83 5.90 -10.28
N LYS A 370 10.25 5.80 -11.55
CA LYS A 370 11.49 6.43 -12.02
C LYS A 370 11.43 7.96 -11.93
N LEU A 371 10.36 8.60 -12.40
CA LEU A 371 10.15 10.05 -12.27
C LEU A 371 10.18 10.52 -10.80
N LYS A 372 9.65 9.73 -9.87
CA LYS A 372 9.77 10.02 -8.43
C LYS A 372 11.21 9.92 -7.92
N GLN A 373 11.98 8.93 -8.37
CA GLN A 373 13.41 8.81 -8.02
C GLN A 373 14.23 9.96 -8.62
N ASP A 374 13.97 10.33 -9.87
CA ASP A 374 14.65 11.44 -10.56
C ASP A 374 14.30 12.78 -9.88
N MET A 375 13.03 13.01 -9.52
CA MET A 375 12.60 14.17 -8.71
C MET A 375 13.26 14.21 -7.33
N GLN A 376 13.33 13.08 -6.62
CA GLN A 376 13.98 13.00 -5.32
C GLN A 376 15.49 13.27 -5.43
N GLY A 377 16.15 12.76 -6.49
CA GLY A 377 17.55 13.07 -6.78
C GLY A 377 17.79 14.55 -7.10
N LEU A 378 16.86 15.22 -7.77
CA LEU A 378 16.89 16.66 -8.00
C LEU A 378 16.67 17.47 -6.70
N GLU A 379 15.76 17.03 -5.83
CA GLU A 379 15.55 17.62 -4.50
C GLU A 379 16.81 17.48 -3.62
N ASP A 380 17.41 16.29 -3.56
CA ASP A 380 18.65 16.04 -2.82
C ASP A 380 19.82 16.88 -3.38
N ALA A 381 19.95 16.97 -4.71
CA ALA A 381 20.95 17.82 -5.37
C ALA A 381 20.71 19.31 -5.10
N TYR A 382 19.45 19.76 -5.07
CA TYR A 382 19.10 21.14 -4.74
C TYR A 382 19.41 21.47 -3.27
N VAL A 383 19.06 20.59 -2.33
CA VAL A 383 19.37 20.74 -0.90
C VAL A 383 20.89 20.77 -0.70
N LYS A 384 21.64 19.87 -1.36
CA LYS A 384 23.11 19.87 -1.31
C LYS A 384 23.69 21.16 -1.87
N MET A 385 23.27 21.59 -3.08
CA MET A 385 23.77 22.83 -3.68
C MET A 385 23.38 24.08 -2.87
N SER A 386 22.20 24.09 -2.24
CA SER A 386 21.79 25.16 -1.33
C SER A 386 22.64 25.20 -0.06
N LYS A 387 23.04 24.03 0.47
CA LYS A 387 23.97 23.92 1.60
C LYS A 387 25.38 24.35 1.21
N ASP A 388 25.91 23.85 0.11
CA ASP A 388 27.24 24.23 -0.41
C ASP A 388 27.29 25.75 -0.70
N LYS A 389 26.21 26.34 -1.22
CA LYS A 389 26.06 27.79 -1.41
C LYS A 389 26.03 28.55 -0.08
N LEU A 390 25.39 28.03 0.96
CA LEU A 390 25.42 28.63 2.30
C LEU A 390 26.84 28.60 2.87
N ASP A 391 27.48 27.43 2.90
CA ASP A 391 28.86 27.24 3.39
C ASP A 391 29.88 28.13 2.63
N LEU A 392 29.74 28.27 1.31
CA LEU A 392 30.56 29.18 0.50
C LEU A 392 30.26 30.65 0.80
N THR A 393 29.01 31.00 1.06
CA THR A 393 28.63 32.38 1.45
C THR A 393 29.17 32.72 2.83
N GLU A 394 29.10 31.81 3.80
CA GLU A 394 29.68 31.98 5.14
C GLU A 394 31.19 32.15 5.05
N LYS A 395 31.90 31.26 4.34
CA LYS A 395 33.34 31.39 4.08
C LYS A 395 33.69 32.73 3.42
N LEU A 396 32.92 33.16 2.42
CA LEU A 396 33.12 34.47 1.76
C LEU A 396 32.89 35.65 2.72
N THR A 397 31.93 35.57 3.64
CA THR A 397 31.74 36.62 4.66
C THR A 397 32.86 36.63 5.70
N ALA A 398 33.37 35.46 6.09
CA ALA A 398 34.51 35.34 7.00
C ALA A 398 35.80 35.90 6.37
N GLU A 399 36.08 35.57 5.11
CA GLU A 399 37.21 36.12 4.35
C GLU A 399 37.08 37.64 4.16
N LYS A 400 35.89 38.16 3.82
CA LYS A 400 35.65 39.61 3.75
C LYS A 400 35.87 40.31 5.09
N TYR A 401 35.49 39.67 6.20
CA TYR A 401 35.73 40.19 7.55
C TYR A 401 37.22 40.18 7.91
N LEU A 402 37.94 39.09 7.62
CA LEU A 402 39.39 38.98 7.82
C LEU A 402 40.15 40.01 6.98
N ASN A 403 39.80 40.16 5.70
CA ASN A 403 40.39 41.14 4.80
C ASN A 403 40.15 42.59 5.30
N ARG A 404 38.96 42.89 5.83
CA ARG A 404 38.68 44.18 6.50
C ARG A 404 39.57 44.38 7.74
N GLN A 405 39.77 43.35 8.57
CA GLN A 405 40.70 43.45 9.71
C GLN A 405 42.16 43.65 9.27
N LEU A 406 42.60 42.95 8.23
CA LEU A 406 43.95 43.09 7.67
C LEU A 406 44.15 44.50 7.09
N THR A 407 43.16 45.04 6.39
CA THR A 407 43.18 46.41 5.86
C THR A 407 43.33 47.45 6.98
N ILE A 408 42.60 47.27 8.10
CA ILE A 408 42.73 48.16 9.28
C ILE A 408 44.14 48.03 9.89
N LYS A 409 44.66 46.81 10.06
CA LYS A 409 46.03 46.59 10.58
C LYS A 409 47.12 47.16 9.67
N LEU A 410 46.95 47.09 8.36
CA LEU A 410 47.86 47.71 7.40
C LEU A 410 47.84 49.24 7.55
N ALA A 411 46.67 49.85 7.63
CA ALA A 411 46.54 51.29 7.87
C ALA A 411 47.19 51.73 9.20
N GLU A 412 47.00 50.97 10.29
CA GLU A 412 47.68 51.23 11.57
C GLU A 412 49.21 51.11 11.49
N ILE A 413 49.72 50.16 10.70
CA ILE A 413 51.17 49.98 10.50
C ILE A 413 51.73 51.12 9.64
N GLU A 414 51.04 51.50 8.57
CA GLU A 414 51.42 52.66 7.74
C GLU A 414 51.43 53.96 8.55
N GLU A 415 50.45 54.17 9.43
CA GLU A 415 50.42 55.30 10.35
C GLU A 415 51.64 55.28 11.28
N LYS A 416 51.92 54.16 11.95
CA LYS A 416 53.12 53.98 12.79
C LYS A 416 54.42 54.21 12.02
N THR A 417 54.50 53.79 10.75
CA THR A 417 55.66 54.04 9.88
C THR A 417 55.80 55.51 9.53
N LYS A 418 54.72 56.22 9.19
CA LYS A 418 54.72 57.68 8.96
C LYS A 418 55.16 58.41 10.23
N ASP A 419 54.64 58.00 11.38
CA ASP A 419 55.01 58.52 12.70
C ASP A 419 56.51 58.35 13.01
N MET A 420 57.06 57.17 12.73
CA MET A 420 58.50 56.92 12.87
C MET A 420 59.33 57.74 11.88
N GLN A 421 58.90 57.89 10.63
CA GLN A 421 59.58 58.73 9.63
C GLN A 421 59.58 60.21 10.04
N VAL A 422 58.50 60.74 10.61
CA VAL A 422 58.45 62.10 11.15
C VAL A 422 59.41 62.26 12.33
N LYS A 423 59.43 61.30 13.26
CA LYS A 423 60.40 61.27 14.39
C LYS A 423 61.86 61.20 13.90
N LEU A 424 62.12 60.43 12.84
CA LEU A 424 63.45 60.28 12.24
C LEU A 424 63.90 61.59 11.58
N LYS A 425 63.05 62.21 10.73
CA LYS A 425 63.30 63.54 10.16
C LYS A 425 63.57 64.60 11.22
N ALA A 426 62.79 64.63 12.30
CA ALA A 426 63.02 65.55 13.42
C ALA A 426 64.37 65.29 14.13
N LYS A 427 64.84 64.04 14.20
CA LYS A 427 66.17 63.69 14.71
C LYS A 427 67.29 64.06 13.74
N ASP A 428 67.07 63.93 12.43
CA ASP A 428 68.01 64.38 11.40
C ASP A 428 68.14 65.91 11.43
N GLU A 429 67.03 66.65 11.59
CA GLU A 429 67.06 68.10 11.79
C GLU A 429 67.86 68.50 13.03
N GLU A 430 67.64 67.85 14.17
CA GLU A 430 68.43 68.07 15.39
C GLU A 430 69.92 67.70 15.20
N MET A 431 70.21 66.62 14.47
CA MET A 431 71.58 66.23 14.12
C MET A 431 72.25 67.28 13.24
N ILE A 432 71.55 67.82 12.24
CA ILE A 432 72.02 68.91 11.37
C ILE A 432 72.23 70.19 12.19
N ARG A 433 71.33 70.54 13.11
CA ARG A 433 71.48 71.68 14.04
C ARG A 433 72.72 71.52 14.92
N LEU A 434 72.91 70.34 15.52
CA LEU A 434 74.09 70.01 16.32
C LEU A 434 75.37 70.07 15.47
N GLN A 435 75.40 69.45 14.30
CA GLN A 435 76.57 69.46 13.40
C GLN A 435 76.90 70.88 12.92
N ALA A 436 75.90 71.71 12.64
CA ALA A 436 76.09 73.13 12.33
C ALA A 436 76.61 73.93 13.54
N SER A 437 76.22 73.56 14.76
CA SER A 437 76.77 74.14 15.99
C SER A 437 78.22 73.72 16.21
N TYR A 438 78.55 72.42 16.05
CA TYR A 438 79.92 71.91 16.12
C TYR A 438 80.83 72.57 15.10
N ARG A 439 80.42 72.67 13.82
CA ARG A 439 81.19 73.38 12.78
C ARG A 439 81.38 74.87 13.07
N LYS A 440 80.46 75.52 13.78
CA LYS A 440 80.65 76.91 14.26
C LYS A 440 81.69 76.96 15.39
N LEU A 441 81.63 76.02 16.33
CA LEU A 441 82.60 75.92 17.43
C LEU A 441 84.01 75.64 16.91
N GLU A 442 84.14 74.68 16.00
CA GLU A 442 85.37 74.32 15.29
C GLU A 442 85.97 75.54 14.57
N LYS A 443 85.14 76.32 13.86
CA LYS A 443 85.59 77.60 13.26
C LYS A 443 86.01 78.65 14.29
N TYR A 444 85.41 78.68 15.48
CA TYR A 444 85.85 79.57 16.57
C TYR A 444 87.19 79.12 17.16
N GLU A 445 87.43 77.82 17.29
CA GLU A 445 88.72 77.25 17.73
C GLU A 445 89.80 77.49 16.67
N SER A 446 89.54 77.19 15.39
CA SER A 446 90.45 77.52 14.28
C SER A 446 90.75 79.02 14.23
N SER A 447 89.74 79.89 14.40
CA SER A 447 89.97 81.34 14.45
C SER A 447 90.74 81.83 15.69
N GLN A 448 90.92 80.99 16.72
CA GLN A 448 91.86 81.26 17.82
C GLN A 448 93.25 80.71 17.51
N THR A 449 93.37 79.54 16.86
CA THR A 449 94.68 79.02 16.44
C THR A 449 95.29 79.86 15.32
N ASP A 450 94.51 80.34 14.36
CA ASP A 450 94.99 81.18 13.26
C ASP A 450 95.54 82.50 13.79
N LYS A 451 94.91 83.11 14.80
CA LYS A 451 95.45 84.30 15.50
C LYS A 451 96.72 84.03 16.30
N LEU A 452 97.00 82.78 16.64
CA LEU A 452 98.27 82.35 17.24
C LEU A 452 99.32 82.03 16.15
N VAL A 453 98.91 81.57 14.97
CA VAL A 453 99.80 81.26 13.83
C VAL A 453 100.21 82.51 13.05
N ASP A 454 99.29 83.45 12.80
CA ASP A 454 99.55 84.73 12.13
C ASP A 454 100.59 85.59 12.88
N ASN A 455 100.75 85.42 14.20
CA ASN A 455 101.82 86.05 14.98
C ASN A 455 103.22 85.44 14.73
N TYR A 456 103.30 84.27 14.08
CA TYR A 456 104.54 83.56 13.77
C TYR A 456 104.86 83.53 12.27
N THR A 457 103.86 83.68 11.38
CA THR A 457 104.01 83.49 9.92
C THR A 457 104.12 84.78 9.10
N ASP A 458 104.59 85.88 9.71
CA ASP A 458 104.99 87.11 8.99
C ASP A 458 106.43 87.02 8.42
N ASN A 459 106.99 85.81 8.37
CA ASN A 459 108.31 85.51 7.80
C ASN A 459 108.24 84.34 6.82
N VAL A 460 108.94 84.50 5.68
CA VAL A 460 109.21 83.53 4.60
C VAL A 460 108.09 83.37 3.57
N ILE A 461 108.26 84.10 2.47
CA ILE A 461 107.67 83.87 1.15
C ILE A 461 108.62 82.93 0.34
N GLU A 462 108.12 82.37 -0.78
CA GLU A 462 108.82 82.14 -2.08
C GLU A 462 109.10 80.68 -2.56
N TYR A 463 108.77 80.44 -3.84
CA TYR A 463 109.16 79.33 -4.77
C TYR A 463 108.68 77.87 -4.47
N GLU A 464 108.27 77.01 -5.43
CA GLU A 464 108.16 77.05 -6.91
C GLU A 464 107.14 76.00 -7.47
N GLU A 465 106.72 76.20 -8.74
CA GLU A 465 105.90 75.42 -9.72
C GLU A 465 105.90 73.85 -9.74
N LEU A 466 105.00 73.05 -10.39
CA LEU A 466 104.19 73.17 -11.65
C LEU A 466 103.08 72.04 -11.80
N LYS A 467 102.02 72.28 -12.62
CA LYS A 467 101.12 71.30 -13.36
C LYS A 467 100.14 70.35 -12.59
N GLU A 468 98.92 70.00 -13.06
CA GLU A 468 98.21 70.20 -14.36
C GLU A 468 96.65 70.08 -14.27
N THR A 469 95.88 70.89 -15.05
CA THR A 469 94.45 70.75 -15.52
C THR A 469 93.27 70.53 -14.51
N HIS A 470 92.33 71.47 -14.31
CA HIS A 470 91.09 71.79 -15.11
C HIS A 470 90.03 70.67 -15.14
N SER A 471 88.71 70.86 -14.97
CA SER A 471 87.77 72.04 -14.92
C SER A 471 86.50 71.60 -14.13
N HIS A 472 85.81 72.36 -13.26
CA HIS A 472 84.87 73.49 -13.52
C HIS A 472 83.85 73.21 -14.68
N ASN A 473 82.58 73.65 -14.74
CA ASN A 473 81.64 74.41 -13.89
C ASN A 473 80.23 74.36 -14.60
N GLU A 474 79.05 74.76 -14.09
CA GLU A 474 78.56 75.26 -12.78
C GLU A 474 77.00 75.13 -12.70
N GLU A 475 76.44 75.22 -11.49
CA GLU A 475 75.11 75.81 -11.12
C GLU A 475 73.77 75.30 -11.71
N CYS A 476 72.59 75.77 -11.25
CA CYS A 476 71.99 75.94 -9.90
C CYS A 476 70.54 76.48 -10.09
N VAL A 477 69.75 76.57 -9.01
CA VAL A 477 68.41 77.22 -8.92
C VAL A 477 67.28 76.51 -9.69
N GLY A 478 66.05 76.36 -9.20
CA GLY A 478 65.50 76.63 -7.86
C GLY A 478 64.01 76.99 -7.87
N HIS A 479 63.24 76.37 -6.96
CA HIS A 479 61.90 76.75 -6.47
C HIS A 479 60.65 76.65 -7.38
N GLN A 480 59.82 75.65 -7.04
CA GLN A 480 58.46 75.78 -6.47
C GLN A 480 57.28 76.45 -7.24
N SER A 481 56.21 75.63 -7.34
CA SER A 481 54.80 75.94 -6.96
C SER A 481 53.75 76.39 -8.00
N ASP A 482 52.73 75.51 -8.10
CA ASP A 482 51.27 75.77 -8.09
C ASP A 482 50.51 76.14 -9.39
N GLY A 483 49.20 75.81 -9.39
CA GLY A 483 48.19 76.50 -10.23
C GLY A 483 47.55 75.78 -11.45
N SER A 484 46.52 74.97 -11.18
CA SER A 484 45.19 74.98 -11.87
C SER A 484 45.00 74.93 -13.41
N GLU A 485 44.33 73.85 -13.85
CA GLU A 485 43.07 73.80 -14.64
C GLU A 485 42.95 74.05 -16.18
N GLU A 486 41.90 73.38 -16.71
CA GLU A 486 41.11 73.60 -17.95
C GLU A 486 41.54 73.08 -19.35
N LYS A 487 40.83 72.00 -19.75
CA LYS A 487 40.00 71.88 -20.98
C LYS A 487 40.60 71.71 -22.40
N MET A 488 40.35 70.49 -22.92
CA MET A 488 39.32 70.21 -23.97
C MET A 488 39.70 70.10 -25.47
N GLN A 489 39.47 68.87 -25.98
CA GLN A 489 38.93 68.48 -27.31
C GLN A 489 39.79 68.41 -28.60
N ARG A 490 39.51 67.30 -29.34
CA ARG A 490 39.51 67.10 -30.81
C ARG A 490 40.86 67.09 -31.54
N SER A 491 41.01 66.46 -32.70
CA SER A 491 40.40 65.24 -33.29
C SER A 491 41.23 64.84 -34.53
N ASP A 492 40.91 63.69 -35.12
CA ASP A 492 41.20 63.31 -36.53
C ASP A 492 42.64 63.01 -36.99
N VAL A 493 42.90 61.70 -37.12
CA VAL A 493 43.15 61.03 -38.41
C VAL A 493 43.81 61.85 -39.53
N MET A 494 45.05 61.52 -39.88
CA MET A 494 45.36 61.05 -41.24
C MET A 494 46.67 60.22 -41.30
N THR A 495 46.75 59.35 -42.30
CA THR A 495 47.86 58.45 -42.66
C THR A 495 49.17 59.16 -43.06
N PRO A 496 50.35 58.59 -42.76
CA PRO A 496 51.62 59.07 -43.31
C PRO A 496 51.94 58.40 -44.66
N GLU A 497 52.20 59.21 -45.70
CA GLU A 497 52.91 58.76 -46.90
C GLU A 497 54.42 58.73 -46.67
N ILE A 498 55.10 57.90 -47.47
CA ILE A 498 56.52 57.58 -47.34
C ILE A 498 57.36 58.55 -48.16
N LEU A 499 58.44 59.11 -47.60
CA LEU A 499 59.69 59.29 -48.33
C LEU A 499 60.91 59.27 -47.40
N CYS A 500 61.98 58.59 -47.84
CA CYS A 500 63.14 58.26 -47.02
C CYS A 500 64.20 59.37 -47.01
N ASN A 501 64.93 59.51 -45.90
CA ASN A 501 66.35 59.87 -45.97
C ASN A 501 67.16 59.10 -44.91
N SER A 502 68.40 58.75 -45.25
CA SER A 502 69.14 57.65 -44.63
C SER A 502 70.25 58.09 -43.67
N GLY A 503 70.30 57.52 -42.46
CA GLY A 503 71.44 57.65 -41.56
C GLY A 503 71.36 56.73 -40.33
N SER A 504 72.36 55.85 -40.16
CA SER A 504 72.52 54.87 -39.06
C SER A 504 71.48 53.74 -38.96
N ARG A 505 71.95 52.49 -39.01
CA ARG A 505 71.11 51.29 -38.94
C ARG A 505 70.94 50.80 -37.50
N GLN A 506 69.80 51.09 -36.90
CA GLN A 506 69.17 50.19 -35.92
C GLN A 506 67.86 49.67 -36.55
N SER A 507 67.64 48.36 -36.50
CA SER A 507 66.55 47.71 -37.24
C SER A 507 65.18 47.95 -36.59
N PRO A 508 64.09 48.02 -37.38
CA PRO A 508 62.73 48.28 -36.90
C PRO A 508 62.08 47.04 -36.25
N ASN A 509 62.86 46.25 -35.51
CA ASN A 509 62.41 44.95 -35.01
C ASN A 509 61.26 45.11 -34.00
N ILE A 510 61.38 46.10 -33.10
CA ILE A 510 60.39 46.37 -32.03
C ILE A 510 58.99 46.66 -32.59
N ALA A 511 58.89 47.40 -33.72
CA ALA A 511 57.60 47.72 -34.32
C ALA A 511 56.94 46.53 -35.02
N ARG A 512 57.73 45.61 -35.60
CA ARG A 512 57.24 44.35 -36.16
C ARG A 512 56.85 43.36 -35.06
N GLU A 513 57.61 43.32 -33.98
CA GLU A 513 57.33 42.54 -32.77
C GLU A 513 56.00 42.97 -32.14
N ASP A 514 55.82 44.28 -31.89
CA ASP A 514 54.59 44.85 -31.30
C ASP A 514 53.36 44.67 -32.20
N ALA A 515 53.51 44.81 -33.53
CA ALA A 515 52.43 44.49 -34.47
C ALA A 515 52.06 42.99 -34.45
N MET A 516 53.06 42.09 -34.29
CA MET A 516 52.84 40.65 -34.19
C MET A 516 52.20 40.28 -32.84
N GLN A 517 52.61 40.92 -31.73
CA GLN A 517 52.00 40.75 -30.41
C GLN A 517 50.55 41.23 -30.37
N LYS A 518 50.23 42.38 -30.98
CA LYS A 518 48.85 42.88 -31.10
C LYS A 518 47.98 41.95 -31.96
N LEU A 519 48.56 41.38 -33.03
CA LEU A 519 47.87 40.38 -33.84
C LEU A 519 47.65 39.07 -33.06
N GLN A 520 48.65 38.61 -32.31
CA GLN A 520 48.56 37.44 -31.43
C GLN A 520 47.51 37.63 -30.32
N GLN A 521 47.50 38.77 -29.64
CA GLN A 521 46.47 39.12 -28.64
C GLN A 521 45.07 39.12 -29.27
N ARG A 522 44.92 39.65 -30.48
CA ARG A 522 43.63 39.64 -31.19
C ARG A 522 43.20 38.23 -31.60
N PHE A 523 44.13 37.37 -32.04
CA PHE A 523 43.83 35.97 -32.32
C PHE A 523 43.47 35.18 -31.06
N LEU A 524 44.22 35.36 -29.96
CA LEU A 524 43.89 34.74 -28.67
C LEU A 524 42.50 35.18 -28.19
N LYS A 525 42.19 36.47 -28.25
CA LYS A 525 40.86 36.98 -27.87
C LYS A 525 39.74 36.44 -28.76
N ILE A 526 39.96 36.33 -30.08
CA ILE A 526 38.98 35.73 -30.99
C ILE A 526 38.83 34.21 -30.73
N MET A 527 39.91 33.51 -30.38
CA MET A 527 39.84 32.10 -29.99
C MET A 527 39.07 31.90 -28.67
N GLU A 528 39.26 32.79 -27.70
CA GLU A 528 38.51 32.84 -26.44
C GLU A 528 37.03 33.12 -26.70
N GLU A 529 36.71 34.18 -27.47
CA GLU A 529 35.33 34.51 -27.88
C GLU A 529 34.67 33.36 -28.68
N VAL A 530 35.41 32.63 -29.52
CA VAL A 530 34.91 31.46 -30.26
C VAL A 530 34.73 30.24 -29.35
N ALA A 531 35.56 30.06 -28.33
CA ALA A 531 35.38 29.03 -27.33
C ALA A 531 34.13 29.30 -26.47
N ASP A 532 33.98 30.52 -25.96
CA ASP A 532 32.80 30.96 -25.20
C ASP A 532 31.50 30.80 -26.02
N LEU A 533 31.52 31.18 -27.30
CA LEU A 533 30.38 30.99 -28.21
C LEU A 533 30.11 29.52 -28.53
N SER A 534 31.14 28.68 -28.57
CA SER A 534 31.00 27.23 -28.70
C SER A 534 30.37 26.62 -27.46
N ASP A 535 30.80 27.02 -26.26
CA ASP A 535 30.27 26.50 -25.00
C ASP A 535 28.82 26.96 -24.77
N GLU A 536 28.48 28.22 -25.08
CA GLU A 536 27.09 28.69 -25.05
C GLU A 536 26.23 27.99 -26.11
N LYS A 537 26.77 27.67 -27.29
CA LYS A 537 26.07 26.84 -28.28
C LYS A 537 25.75 25.45 -27.72
N HIS A 538 26.71 24.76 -27.12
CA HIS A 538 26.46 23.44 -26.51
C HIS A 538 25.44 23.56 -25.37
N ARG A 539 25.51 24.63 -24.55
CA ARG A 539 24.51 24.91 -23.49
C ARG A 539 23.10 25.09 -24.06
N LEU A 540 22.97 25.83 -25.16
CA LEU A 540 21.69 26.01 -25.86
C LEU A 540 21.19 24.71 -26.52
N GLU A 541 22.07 23.88 -27.09
CA GLU A 541 21.72 22.56 -27.63
C GLU A 541 21.20 21.62 -26.53
N HIS A 542 21.82 21.62 -25.34
CA HIS A 542 21.32 20.89 -24.17
C HIS A 542 19.94 21.39 -23.71
N ILE A 543 19.71 22.71 -23.68
CA ILE A 543 18.41 23.29 -23.33
C ILE A 543 17.34 22.92 -24.37
N ILE A 544 17.66 22.95 -25.66
CA ILE A 544 16.74 22.53 -26.73
C ILE A 544 16.36 21.05 -26.57
N LEU A 545 17.33 20.17 -26.29
CA LEU A 545 17.08 18.75 -26.07
C LEU A 545 16.20 18.52 -24.83
N GLN A 546 16.42 19.27 -23.75
CA GLN A 546 15.55 19.24 -22.57
C GLN A 546 14.12 19.67 -22.90
N LEU A 547 13.95 20.81 -23.58
CA LEU A 547 12.63 21.31 -24.00
C LEU A 547 11.91 20.37 -24.97
N GLN A 548 12.64 19.64 -25.81
CA GLN A 548 12.08 18.56 -26.65
C GLN A 548 11.53 17.43 -25.79
N ASN A 549 12.33 16.90 -24.84
CA ASN A 549 11.89 15.84 -23.92
C ASN A 549 10.68 16.28 -23.05
N GLU A 550 10.68 17.54 -22.57
CA GLU A 550 9.54 18.13 -21.86
C GLU A 550 8.29 18.21 -22.77
N THR A 551 8.46 18.61 -24.03
CA THR A 551 7.36 18.68 -25.01
C THR A 551 6.79 17.29 -25.35
N GLU A 552 7.64 16.29 -25.51
CA GLU A 552 7.24 14.88 -25.71
C GLU A 552 6.44 14.37 -24.50
N THR A 553 6.95 14.62 -23.29
CA THR A 553 6.26 14.28 -22.02
C THR A 553 4.89 14.96 -21.92
N ILE A 554 4.79 16.24 -22.29
CA ILE A 554 3.51 16.98 -22.33
C ILE A 554 2.55 16.35 -23.36
N CYS A 555 3.05 15.90 -24.51
CA CYS A 555 2.22 15.21 -25.52
C CYS A 555 1.68 13.87 -24.99
N GLU A 556 2.48 13.09 -24.27
CA GLU A 556 2.02 11.87 -23.59
C GLU A 556 0.94 12.17 -22.55
N TYR A 557 1.11 13.20 -21.71
CA TYR A 557 0.07 13.63 -20.76
C TYR A 557 -1.23 14.05 -21.45
N VAL A 558 -1.16 14.76 -22.58
CA VAL A 558 -2.35 15.14 -23.37
C VAL A 558 -3.04 13.89 -23.94
N ALA A 559 -2.29 12.92 -24.45
CA ALA A 559 -2.86 11.66 -24.95
C ALA A 559 -3.53 10.85 -23.83
N LEU A 560 -2.87 10.71 -22.68
CA LEU A 560 -3.42 10.05 -21.49
C LEU A 560 -4.69 10.76 -20.97
N TYR A 561 -4.70 12.09 -20.95
CA TYR A 561 -5.88 12.87 -20.56
C TYR A 561 -7.04 12.66 -21.55
N GLN A 562 -6.77 12.65 -22.86
CA GLN A 562 -7.79 12.35 -23.88
C GLN A 562 -8.35 10.93 -23.73
N GLN A 563 -7.50 9.94 -23.46
CA GLN A 563 -7.91 8.55 -23.20
C GLN A 563 -8.72 8.44 -21.90
N GLN A 564 -8.29 9.08 -20.82
CA GLN A 564 -9.04 9.11 -19.56
C GLN A 564 -10.41 9.78 -19.76
N ARG A 565 -10.48 10.86 -20.55
CA ARG A 565 -11.72 11.56 -20.85
C ARG A 565 -12.67 10.73 -21.72
N SER A 566 -12.15 9.97 -22.70
CA SER A 566 -12.97 9.07 -23.51
C SER A 566 -13.49 7.87 -22.70
N LEU A 567 -12.68 7.33 -21.78
CA LEU A 567 -13.10 6.28 -20.85
C LEU A 567 -14.17 6.75 -19.86
N LEU A 568 -14.05 7.96 -19.29
CA LEU A 568 -15.10 8.55 -18.46
C LEU A 568 -16.40 8.72 -19.27
N LYS A 569 -16.30 9.30 -20.48
CA LYS A 569 -17.45 9.47 -21.38
C LYS A 569 -18.12 8.13 -21.70
N ARG A 570 -17.34 7.07 -21.97
CA ARG A 570 -17.87 5.71 -22.18
C ARG A 570 -18.60 5.16 -20.95
N ARG A 571 -18.05 5.30 -19.73
CA ARG A 571 -18.74 4.87 -18.50
C ARG A 571 -20.03 5.67 -18.25
N ASP A 572 -20.05 6.95 -18.56
CA ASP A 572 -21.25 7.78 -18.40
C ASP A 572 -22.31 7.45 -19.47
N GLU A 573 -21.89 7.11 -20.71
CA GLU A 573 -22.76 6.58 -21.76
C GLU A 573 -23.34 5.20 -21.40
N GLU A 574 -22.52 4.29 -20.87
CA GLU A 574 -22.94 2.97 -20.37
C GLU A 574 -23.91 3.08 -19.18
N ARG A 575 -23.61 3.93 -18.19
CA ARG A 575 -24.53 4.21 -17.07
C ARG A 575 -25.85 4.77 -17.60
N SER A 576 -25.80 5.72 -18.54
CA SER A 576 -27.01 6.31 -19.14
C SER A 576 -27.82 5.30 -19.95
N ALA A 577 -27.18 4.32 -20.59
CA ALA A 577 -27.85 3.23 -21.29
C ALA A 577 -28.52 2.25 -20.30
N GLN A 578 -27.85 1.90 -19.20
CA GLN A 578 -28.42 1.07 -18.13
C GLN A 578 -29.63 1.74 -17.47
N ILE A 579 -29.54 3.05 -17.17
CA ILE A 579 -30.67 3.82 -16.62
C ILE A 579 -31.87 3.79 -17.58
N LYS A 580 -31.66 3.96 -18.90
CA LYS A 580 -32.75 3.86 -19.89
C LYS A 580 -33.39 2.48 -19.97
N ILE A 581 -32.61 1.41 -19.81
CA ILE A 581 -33.16 0.03 -19.75
C ILE A 581 -34.01 -0.12 -18.50
N PHE A 582 -33.50 0.31 -17.35
CA PHE A 582 -34.23 0.27 -16.07
C PHE A 582 -35.52 1.10 -16.10
N GLU A 583 -35.49 2.32 -16.66
CA GLU A 583 -36.68 3.15 -16.88
C GLU A 583 -37.73 2.43 -17.75
N ALA A 584 -37.30 1.75 -18.82
CA ALA A 584 -38.19 0.99 -19.69
C ALA A 584 -38.77 -0.27 -19.01
N GLU A 585 -38.01 -0.95 -18.15
CA GLU A 585 -38.49 -2.07 -17.34
C GLU A 585 -39.49 -1.62 -16.27
N CYS A 586 -39.23 -0.50 -15.58
CA CYS A 586 -40.19 0.12 -14.66
C CYS A 586 -41.49 0.53 -15.36
N ASP A 587 -41.41 1.14 -16.55
CA ASP A 587 -42.59 1.48 -17.36
C ASP A 587 -43.36 0.24 -17.85
N LYS A 588 -42.68 -0.88 -18.12
CA LYS A 588 -43.32 -2.16 -18.46
C LYS A 588 -44.05 -2.76 -17.26
N LEU A 589 -43.36 -2.89 -16.11
CA LEU A 589 -43.94 -3.41 -14.88
C LEU A 589 -45.15 -2.58 -14.43
N LYS A 590 -45.09 -1.26 -14.60
CA LYS A 590 -46.20 -0.36 -14.31
C LYS A 590 -47.43 -0.63 -15.17
N LYS A 591 -47.27 -0.85 -16.48
CA LYS A 591 -48.36 -1.26 -17.38
C LYS A 591 -48.95 -2.60 -16.97
N GLU A 592 -48.12 -3.57 -16.63
CA GLU A 592 -48.57 -4.90 -16.17
C GLU A 592 -49.37 -4.80 -14.86
N ILE A 593 -48.94 -3.96 -13.91
CA ILE A 593 -49.69 -3.66 -12.67
C ILE A 593 -51.01 -2.94 -12.96
N ASP A 594 -51.04 -1.99 -13.89
CA ASP A 594 -52.25 -1.27 -14.27
C ASP A 594 -53.25 -2.19 -15.01
N GLU A 595 -52.76 -3.11 -15.85
CA GLU A 595 -53.56 -4.16 -16.49
C GLU A 595 -54.13 -5.16 -15.47
N LEU A 596 -53.31 -5.65 -14.54
CA LEU A 596 -53.76 -6.52 -13.45
C LEU A 596 -54.82 -5.83 -12.58
N THR A 597 -54.59 -4.57 -12.21
CA THR A 597 -55.56 -3.75 -11.47
C THR A 597 -56.87 -3.58 -12.25
N SER A 598 -56.81 -3.32 -13.56
CA SER A 598 -57.96 -3.21 -14.44
C SER A 598 -58.77 -4.52 -14.53
N ILE A 599 -58.09 -5.66 -14.60
CA ILE A 599 -58.71 -6.99 -14.57
C ILE A 599 -59.37 -7.25 -13.22
N LEU A 600 -58.70 -6.94 -12.11
CA LEU A 600 -59.24 -7.10 -10.75
C LEU A 600 -60.48 -6.24 -10.50
N VAL A 601 -60.48 -4.99 -10.98
CA VAL A 601 -61.64 -4.10 -10.92
C VAL A 601 -62.81 -4.68 -11.73
N LYS A 602 -62.58 -5.17 -12.96
CA LYS A 602 -63.63 -5.83 -13.75
C LYS A 602 -64.17 -7.08 -13.04
N LEU A 603 -63.30 -7.92 -12.50
CA LEU A 603 -63.67 -9.13 -11.75
C LEU A 603 -64.53 -8.82 -10.51
N SER A 604 -64.25 -7.68 -9.84
CA SER A 604 -65.03 -7.22 -8.68
C SER A 604 -66.41 -6.65 -9.03
N GLN A 605 -66.58 -6.16 -10.26
CA GLN A 605 -67.83 -5.56 -10.76
C GLN A 605 -68.77 -6.60 -11.40
N ASP A 606 -68.25 -7.77 -11.77
CA ASP A 606 -69.02 -8.82 -12.43
C ASP A 606 -69.97 -9.52 -11.44
N LYS A 607 -71.28 -9.49 -11.74
CA LYS A 607 -72.33 -9.81 -10.76
C LYS A 607 -72.43 -11.30 -10.46
N ASP A 608 -72.09 -12.14 -11.43
CA ASP A 608 -72.17 -13.60 -11.28
C ASP A 608 -70.96 -14.14 -10.50
N LEU A 609 -69.76 -13.59 -10.72
CA LEU A 609 -68.57 -13.89 -9.91
C LEU A 609 -68.63 -13.27 -8.51
N SER A 610 -69.22 -12.08 -8.37
CA SER A 610 -69.46 -11.45 -7.06
C SER A 610 -70.21 -12.38 -6.11
N HIS A 611 -71.12 -13.22 -6.61
CA HIS A 611 -71.84 -14.20 -5.79
C HIS A 611 -70.95 -15.37 -5.31
N PHE A 612 -69.93 -15.76 -6.07
CA PHE A 612 -68.93 -16.77 -5.70
C PHE A 612 -67.85 -16.24 -4.75
N LEU A 613 -67.64 -14.92 -4.71
CA LEU A 613 -66.64 -14.25 -3.86
C LEU A 613 -67.17 -13.84 -2.48
N LYS A 614 -68.47 -14.03 -2.20
CA LYS A 614 -69.10 -13.80 -0.88
C LYS A 614 -68.63 -14.77 0.22
N THR A 615 -67.81 -15.77 -0.07
CA THR A 615 -67.17 -16.59 0.97
C THR A 615 -66.07 -15.77 1.65
N ASP A 616 -66.23 -15.45 2.94
CA ASP A 616 -65.41 -14.44 3.65
C ASP A 616 -63.89 -14.61 3.45
N SER A 617 -63.37 -15.85 3.43
CA SER A 617 -61.92 -16.08 3.24
C SER A 617 -61.41 -15.55 1.89
N LYS A 618 -62.17 -15.74 0.80
CA LYS A 618 -61.76 -15.34 -0.55
C LYS A 618 -61.86 -13.84 -0.77
N ASN A 619 -62.80 -13.19 -0.09
CA ASN A 619 -62.92 -11.74 -0.10
C ASN A 619 -61.75 -11.08 0.64
N ILE A 620 -61.32 -11.67 1.77
CA ILE A 620 -60.09 -11.30 2.48
C ILE A 620 -58.87 -11.49 1.57
N ASP A 621 -58.76 -12.59 0.83
CA ASP A 621 -57.64 -12.83 -0.09
C ASP A 621 -57.59 -11.79 -1.24
N ILE A 622 -58.73 -11.43 -1.83
CA ILE A 622 -58.80 -10.34 -2.83
C ILE A 622 -58.40 -9.00 -2.22
N GLN A 623 -58.81 -8.69 -0.99
CA GLN A 623 -58.35 -7.47 -0.32
C GLN A 623 -56.86 -7.48 0.02
N ARG A 624 -56.26 -8.64 0.33
CA ARG A 624 -54.79 -8.77 0.44
C ARG A 624 -54.10 -8.49 -0.88
N VAL A 625 -54.61 -9.03 -2.00
CA VAL A 625 -54.03 -8.78 -3.34
C VAL A 625 -54.17 -7.31 -3.73
N MET A 626 -55.31 -6.66 -3.47
CA MET A 626 -55.47 -5.21 -3.66
C MET A 626 -54.50 -4.39 -2.79
N ASN A 627 -54.31 -4.75 -1.51
CA ASN A 627 -53.32 -4.10 -0.66
C ASN A 627 -51.88 -4.33 -1.15
N LEU A 628 -51.55 -5.53 -1.64
CA LEU A 628 -50.24 -5.81 -2.23
C LEU A 628 -49.99 -4.99 -3.50
N LEU A 629 -50.96 -4.90 -4.40
CA LEU A 629 -50.88 -4.05 -5.60
C LEU A 629 -50.76 -2.57 -5.24
N SER A 630 -51.53 -2.08 -4.26
CA SER A 630 -51.41 -0.70 -3.76
C SER A 630 -50.04 -0.43 -3.12
N ASN A 631 -49.49 -1.40 -2.36
CA ASN A 631 -48.16 -1.29 -1.78
C ASN A 631 -47.09 -1.27 -2.87
N LEU A 632 -47.21 -2.11 -3.92
CA LEU A 632 -46.32 -2.12 -5.07
C LEU A 632 -46.39 -0.81 -5.88
N GLN A 633 -47.57 -0.25 -6.12
CA GLN A 633 -47.73 1.07 -6.76
C GLN A 633 -47.14 2.21 -5.89
N SER A 634 -47.20 2.11 -4.56
CA SER A 634 -46.61 3.09 -3.63
C SER A 634 -45.08 2.97 -3.49
N ASN A 635 -44.50 1.90 -4.02
CA ASN A 635 -43.11 1.57 -3.84
C ASN A 635 -42.20 2.56 -4.62
N SER A 636 -41.06 2.89 -4.02
CA SER A 636 -40.25 4.07 -4.42
C SER A 636 -39.67 4.03 -5.85
N LEU A 637 -39.73 2.87 -6.50
CA LEU A 637 -39.23 2.62 -7.85
C LEU A 637 -40.29 2.81 -8.96
N ILE A 638 -41.58 2.92 -8.60
CA ILE A 638 -42.73 2.91 -9.55
C ILE A 638 -43.58 4.20 -9.47
N ASP A 639 -43.51 4.90 -8.33
CA ASP A 639 -44.24 6.13 -8.03
C ASP A 639 -43.76 7.35 -8.86
N PRO A 640 -44.60 7.91 -9.76
CA PRO A 640 -44.22 9.03 -10.62
C PRO A 640 -44.06 10.37 -9.87
N HIS A 641 -44.42 10.43 -8.58
CA HIS A 641 -44.19 11.61 -7.72
C HIS A 641 -42.84 11.59 -7.00
N LYS A 642 -42.09 10.46 -7.03
CA LYS A 642 -40.73 10.33 -6.48
C LYS A 642 -39.63 10.45 -7.55
N LYS A 643 -39.83 11.29 -8.57
CA LYS A 643 -38.90 11.52 -9.70
C LYS A 643 -37.45 11.93 -9.36
N ASN A 644 -37.13 12.18 -8.10
CA ASN A 644 -35.77 12.52 -7.63
C ASN A 644 -35.16 11.38 -6.78
N VAL A 645 -35.17 10.15 -7.30
CA VAL A 645 -34.14 9.18 -6.89
C VAL A 645 -32.86 9.58 -7.61
N ASP A 646 -32.03 10.36 -6.92
CA ASP A 646 -30.79 10.90 -7.45
C ASP A 646 -29.76 9.76 -7.60
N PHE A 647 -29.74 9.08 -8.76
CA PHE A 647 -28.96 7.87 -9.06
C PHE A 647 -27.41 8.05 -9.01
N LYS A 648 -26.91 9.14 -8.43
CA LYS A 648 -25.49 9.44 -8.23
C LYS A 648 -24.72 8.33 -7.47
N ASN A 649 -25.44 7.53 -6.66
CA ASN A 649 -24.87 6.45 -5.86
C ASN A 649 -25.12 5.03 -6.42
N PHE A 650 -25.61 4.88 -7.67
CA PHE A 650 -25.76 3.56 -8.27
C PHE A 650 -24.41 3.04 -8.79
N TYR A 651 -23.73 2.25 -7.96
CA TYR A 651 -22.49 1.57 -8.33
C TYR A 651 -22.83 0.23 -9.02
N PRO A 652 -22.35 -0.01 -10.25
CA PRO A 652 -22.60 -1.27 -10.95
C PRO A 652 -21.89 -2.41 -10.23
N CYS A 653 -22.65 -3.43 -9.83
CA CYS A 653 -22.11 -4.69 -9.34
C CYS A 653 -21.67 -5.53 -10.55
N ASN A 654 -20.40 -5.97 -10.58
CA ASN A 654 -19.87 -6.78 -11.68
C ASN A 654 -20.51 -8.18 -11.78
N CYS A 655 -21.32 -8.60 -10.80
CA CYS A 655 -21.88 -9.95 -10.72
C CYS A 655 -23.37 -10.05 -11.12
N CYS A 656 -24.09 -8.94 -11.28
CA CYS A 656 -25.47 -8.95 -11.77
C CYS A 656 -25.62 -8.07 -13.01
N SER A 657 -26.12 -8.66 -14.10
CA SER A 657 -26.18 -8.08 -15.45
C SER A 657 -27.30 -7.04 -15.64
N GLY A 658 -27.64 -6.28 -14.59
CA GLY A 658 -28.68 -5.25 -14.58
C GLY A 658 -30.12 -5.77 -14.65
N LYS A 659 -30.34 -7.05 -14.99
CA LYS A 659 -31.66 -7.67 -15.01
C LYS A 659 -32.20 -7.81 -13.58
N LEU A 660 -33.45 -7.39 -13.36
CA LEU A 660 -34.23 -7.93 -12.24
C LEU A 660 -34.29 -9.45 -12.39
N ILE A 661 -34.13 -10.15 -11.27
CA ILE A 661 -34.30 -11.60 -11.21
C ILE A 661 -35.78 -11.88 -11.48
N GLU A 662 -36.09 -12.55 -12.58
CA GLU A 662 -37.39 -13.17 -12.81
C GLU A 662 -37.57 -14.27 -11.75
N VAL A 663 -38.58 -14.11 -10.89
CA VAL A 663 -38.99 -15.05 -9.83
C VAL A 663 -40.33 -15.67 -10.21
#